data_AF-A0A352BHI6-F1
#
_entry.id   AF-A0A352BHI6-F1
#
_cell.length_a   1.000
_cell.length_b   1.000
_cell.length_c   1.000
_cell.angle_alpha   90.00
_cell.angle_beta   90.00
_cell.angle_gamma   90.00
#
_symmetry.space_group_name_H-M   'P 1'
#
loop_
_entity.id
_entity.type
_entity.pdbx_description
1 polymer ?
#
loop_
_entity_poly.entity_id
_entity_poly.type
_entity_poly.pdbx_seq_one_letter_code
_entity_poly.pdbx_strand_id
1 'polypeptide(L)'
;MKKSIKTISFVFFALALLLASPFIAGCKQKQRLEQPSFVNFQVNEDVGKQYLITDQNVVAKGYKFFVSNYYDGKDTSQFIEFDTNKNYLDVTNIFKNAQQYFFYVIAIGDENILSSKPSEVFSYTIKYKLDQPSINLIGTTLSWSNVKNADKYLIYANDVLKTEVDGTSFDISSLVTENVPYRFKVACKANGNYLRSSDSATVEYTDHLKLESPTNLVLSSTEQTKILSWKAVANCNKYQVTINKSITVDVEGRNTLDVTSYFTSLGEYTFSVKAIGEDYFISSAQSGAISYTYTKKLDTPTAVRCVVNGNSVEVSWQIVEFAQEYALKINSKEFILNDETGVNSPIATNSIILTFDDLQVSDKSELENISIQVMAKGYNYYLDSDWSIQKVVVEKSKILLPPQILDNIEDGRLEWKDIAGSVGYEIYIEGPNGLRVAKDVAGGDTRYFYYSAYLMSVGQYEFSVVAVAENINNNSVSSNTIKKIQYGKLDVPVIKSVKKVNDTFQIEIEKGKYAQDYSLFVGNNLICENLTEENNTISIDDVRNFVQAGKYSFVVSANENGFYKKSENSLPFEIDVQLAKPSISVVGKNLTWQPIEYADSYEVALDDTIISTQQNVIELENYVPSNEARQIKVLAKGNGFLESAFCDDIIFNNVALQRDGYTTDYFYYGKTYDYEMTSQDELNKLCQYMVYNFLEMGNVYINFDDQTTIRDKVGIALNNLHGTFDFKYLITNKSNKTGESKFTFTYTRISSAPNYTVDTPQKEGLIAYKTSTPRSADYDDFAPEKYIVSQDVWTTDGLMSAVENKAKPKFASSAVVAKQIYAKAKSILRDICSDDMTDYQKCLAIHDYLVNNITYDTVGLSMQTSAVGYFHFIESALLYNLGVCDAYAKSYTLLCGMEGIQALFISGATDKLSPDDTGHAWNKVYIDFDFDGTKEWLTVDCTFDDVGTILNGVKYEVMSHEYFMIPDSYLSARMENSESPTSTVDNANYYDMTKYGNLSGRVENLIQFETIVNKIKTGEIEFAELIVDKNVSIYSLGVSSISFTYDFNKDYKLVFLYN
;
A
#
# COMPACT_ATOMS: atom_id res chain seq x y z
N MET A 1 68.01 -77.10 22.20
CA MET A 1 69.23 -76.98 21.37
C MET A 1 68.88 -76.25 20.07
N LYS A 2 69.59 -75.14 19.81
CA LYS A 2 69.95 -74.51 18.51
C LYS A 2 68.84 -74.31 17.45
N LYS A 3 68.39 -73.07 17.20
CA LYS A 3 68.97 -72.04 16.29
C LYS A 3 68.85 -72.38 14.79
N SER A 4 68.16 -71.51 14.05
CA SER A 4 68.56 -70.89 12.75
C SER A 4 67.30 -70.64 11.89
N ILE A 5 66.75 -69.41 11.80
CA ILE A 5 67.17 -68.27 10.94
C ILE A 5 66.73 -68.40 9.47
N LYS A 6 65.74 -67.55 9.15
CA LYS A 6 65.57 -66.65 7.97
C LYS A 6 65.23 -67.18 6.57
N THR A 7 64.07 -66.68 6.13
CA THR A 7 63.80 -65.97 4.85
C THR A 7 63.66 -66.82 3.59
N ILE A 8 62.41 -66.94 3.10
CA ILE A 8 61.94 -66.68 1.72
C ILE A 8 60.41 -66.90 1.73
N SER A 9 59.70 -66.17 0.86
CA SER A 9 58.24 -66.21 0.58
C SER A 9 57.37 -65.17 1.28
N PHE A 10 57.72 -63.90 1.06
CA PHE A 10 56.75 -62.90 0.62
C PHE A 10 56.07 -63.42 -0.65
N VAL A 11 54.74 -63.23 -0.80
CA VAL A 11 53.86 -63.81 -1.83
C VAL A 11 53.38 -65.23 -1.49
N PHE A 12 52.26 -65.32 -0.76
CA PHE A 12 51.22 -66.39 -0.79
C PHE A 12 50.29 -66.42 0.45
N PHE A 13 50.18 -65.33 1.22
CA PHE A 13 49.26 -65.27 2.38
C PHE A 13 48.10 -64.25 2.24
N ALA A 14 47.77 -63.88 1.00
CA ALA A 14 46.62 -63.01 0.68
C ALA A 14 45.51 -63.73 -0.11
N LEU A 15 45.54 -65.07 -0.20
CA LEU A 15 44.60 -65.82 -1.05
C LEU A 15 44.15 -67.17 -0.44
N ALA A 16 43.89 -67.21 0.86
CA ALA A 16 43.38 -68.41 1.54
C ALA A 16 42.47 -68.12 2.75
N LEU A 17 41.62 -67.09 2.64
CA LEU A 17 40.54 -66.83 3.62
C LEU A 17 39.24 -66.30 2.99
N LEU A 18 39.06 -66.55 1.69
CA LEU A 18 37.76 -66.51 1.03
C LEU A 18 37.34 -67.96 0.77
N LEU A 19 36.10 -68.29 1.16
CA LEU A 19 35.40 -69.59 1.08
C LEU A 19 35.30 -70.38 2.40
N ALA A 20 34.54 -69.83 3.36
CA ALA A 20 33.56 -70.56 4.15
C ALA A 20 32.62 -69.56 4.88
N SER A 21 31.38 -69.44 4.43
CA SER A 21 30.23 -68.96 5.22
C SER A 21 29.40 -70.19 5.67
N PRO A 22 28.42 -70.11 6.60
CA PRO A 22 27.97 -69.03 7.49
C PRO A 22 27.80 -69.49 8.97
N PHE A 23 27.16 -68.66 9.82
CA PHE A 23 26.69 -68.88 11.20
C PHE A 23 27.68 -68.66 12.36
N ILE A 24 27.63 -67.45 12.95
CA ILE A 24 27.17 -67.20 14.33
C ILE A 24 26.65 -65.75 14.35
N ALA A 25 25.33 -65.62 14.45
CA ALA A 25 24.69 -64.43 14.99
C ALA A 25 24.87 -64.47 16.51
N GLY A 26 25.41 -63.40 17.09
CA GLY A 26 25.57 -63.25 18.54
C GLY A 26 25.47 -61.78 18.94
N CYS A 27 24.28 -61.37 19.36
CA CYS A 27 23.91 -60.13 20.07
C CYS A 27 24.97 -59.01 20.15
N LYS A 28 24.84 -57.97 19.32
CA LYS A 28 25.17 -56.61 19.81
C LYS A 28 24.02 -56.18 20.72
N GLN A 29 24.24 -56.24 22.04
CA GLN A 29 23.32 -55.65 23.00
C GLN A 29 23.15 -54.16 22.65
N LYS A 30 21.92 -53.72 22.34
CA LYS A 30 21.63 -52.29 22.13
C LYS A 30 22.09 -51.51 23.36
N GLN A 31 22.94 -50.52 23.16
CA GLN A 31 23.40 -49.66 24.25
C GLN A 31 22.19 -48.87 24.77
N ARG A 32 22.01 -48.84 26.09
CA ARG A 32 20.93 -48.06 26.71
C ARG A 32 21.43 -46.65 26.98
N LEU A 33 20.60 -45.65 26.69
CA LEU A 33 20.88 -44.27 27.08
C LEU A 33 21.13 -44.20 28.59
N GLU A 34 22.08 -43.34 28.97
CA GLU A 34 22.27 -43.01 30.37
C GLU A 34 20.99 -42.43 30.95
N GLN A 35 20.70 -42.83 32.19
CA GLN A 35 19.57 -42.32 32.95
C GLN A 35 19.77 -40.81 33.15
N PRO A 36 18.76 -39.98 32.84
CA PRO A 36 18.81 -38.57 33.15
C PRO A 36 19.12 -38.37 34.62
N SER A 37 20.20 -37.64 34.87
CA SER A 37 20.77 -37.46 36.20
C SER A 37 19.85 -36.67 37.14
N PHE A 38 18.96 -35.84 36.59
CA PHE A 38 17.94 -35.12 37.34
C PHE A 38 16.73 -34.75 36.47
N VAL A 39 15.63 -34.43 37.12
CA VAL A 39 14.60 -33.54 36.58
C VAL A 39 14.45 -32.39 37.58
N ASN A 40 14.42 -31.15 37.09
CA ASN A 40 14.38 -29.97 37.94
C ASN A 40 13.42 -28.92 37.36
N PHE A 41 13.05 -27.92 38.17
CA PHE A 41 12.26 -26.77 37.73
C PHE A 41 13.13 -25.56 37.42
N GLN A 42 12.77 -24.87 36.35
CA GLN A 42 13.19 -23.50 36.07
C GLN A 42 11.96 -22.61 35.96
N VAL A 43 11.91 -21.56 36.77
CA VAL A 43 10.83 -20.57 36.74
C VAL A 43 11.39 -19.26 36.23
N ASN A 44 10.77 -18.70 35.19
CA ASN A 44 11.00 -17.33 34.78
C ASN A 44 9.79 -16.50 35.23
N GLU A 45 9.93 -15.86 36.40
CA GLU A 45 8.85 -15.11 37.03
C GLU A 45 8.47 -13.86 36.23
N ASP A 46 9.43 -13.26 35.51
CA ASP A 46 9.23 -12.02 34.76
C ASP A 46 8.29 -12.20 33.56
N VAL A 47 8.39 -13.34 32.87
CA VAL A 47 7.51 -13.69 31.74
C VAL A 47 6.37 -14.63 32.14
N GLY A 48 6.26 -14.95 33.44
CA GLY A 48 5.25 -15.84 33.99
C GLY A 48 5.29 -17.24 33.36
N LYS A 49 6.49 -17.83 33.20
CA LYS A 49 6.67 -19.18 32.64
C LYS A 49 7.40 -20.14 33.57
N GLN A 50 7.05 -21.42 33.48
CA GLN A 50 7.67 -22.52 34.24
C GLN A 50 8.04 -23.67 33.32
N TYR A 51 9.26 -24.16 33.48
CA TYR A 51 9.83 -25.25 32.71
C TYR A 51 10.27 -26.37 33.64
N LEU A 52 9.97 -27.61 33.25
CA LEU A 52 10.71 -28.77 33.70
C LEU A 52 11.93 -28.93 32.82
N ILE A 53 13.09 -29.19 33.39
CA ILE A 53 14.35 -29.37 32.67
C ILE A 53 15.07 -30.63 33.13
N THR A 54 15.90 -31.18 32.25
CA THR A 54 16.78 -32.31 32.54
C THR A 54 18.10 -32.15 31.79
N ASP A 55 19.09 -32.98 32.07
CA ASP A 55 20.35 -33.00 31.35
C ASP A 55 20.18 -33.36 29.87
N GLN A 56 20.93 -32.66 29.01
CA GLN A 56 20.90 -32.90 27.58
C GLN A 56 21.71 -34.15 27.23
N ASN A 57 21.08 -35.09 26.52
CA ASN A 57 21.68 -36.31 26.02
C ASN A 57 21.71 -36.20 24.49
N VAL A 58 22.90 -35.99 23.95
CA VAL A 58 23.13 -35.61 22.54
C VAL A 58 22.73 -36.69 21.52
N VAL A 59 22.51 -37.92 21.97
CA VAL A 59 22.05 -39.04 21.14
C VAL A 59 20.58 -39.42 21.40
N ALA A 60 19.92 -38.77 22.37
CA ALA A 60 18.49 -38.97 22.60
C ALA A 60 17.66 -38.27 21.52
N LYS A 61 16.61 -38.93 21.03
CA LYS A 61 15.66 -38.38 20.06
C LYS A 61 14.66 -37.41 20.68
N GLY A 62 14.53 -37.44 22.00
CA GLY A 62 13.62 -36.59 22.77
C GLY A 62 13.51 -37.07 24.21
N TYR A 63 12.55 -36.51 24.92
CA TYR A 63 12.31 -36.74 26.33
C TYR A 63 10.81 -36.91 26.60
N LYS A 64 10.50 -37.78 27.55
CA LYS A 64 9.15 -37.94 28.09
C LYS A 64 9.14 -37.51 29.53
N PHE A 65 8.44 -36.42 29.83
CA PHE A 65 8.21 -35.96 31.19
C PHE A 65 6.88 -36.53 31.68
N PHE A 66 6.92 -37.15 32.85
CA PHE A 66 5.77 -37.74 33.49
C PHE A 66 5.40 -36.90 34.68
N VAL A 67 4.12 -36.54 34.84
CA VAL A 67 3.65 -35.69 35.93
C VAL A 67 2.43 -36.27 36.63
N SER A 68 2.44 -36.30 37.97
CA SER A 68 1.25 -36.59 38.77
C SER A 68 1.10 -35.62 39.93
N ASN A 69 -0.12 -35.40 40.40
CA ASN A 69 -0.38 -34.72 41.68
C ASN A 69 -0.38 -35.67 42.88
N TYR A 70 -0.10 -36.96 42.67
CA TYR A 70 -0.03 -37.97 43.71
C TYR A 70 1.07 -38.99 43.42
N TYR A 71 1.88 -39.32 44.43
CA TYR A 71 2.86 -40.39 44.38
C TYR A 71 3.10 -40.97 45.78
N ASP A 72 2.92 -42.29 45.92
CA ASP A 72 3.07 -43.00 47.19
C ASP A 72 4.48 -43.61 47.41
N GLY A 73 5.42 -43.31 46.50
CA GLY A 73 6.77 -43.85 46.50
C GLY A 73 6.95 -45.15 45.70
N LYS A 74 5.89 -45.72 45.11
CA LYS A 74 5.96 -46.97 44.32
C LYS A 74 5.09 -46.97 43.07
N ASP A 75 3.91 -46.37 43.09
CA ASP A 75 2.94 -46.41 42.01
C ASP A 75 3.09 -45.24 41.02
N THR A 76 3.41 -45.53 39.77
CA THR A 76 3.55 -44.54 38.69
C THR A 76 2.36 -44.52 37.72
N SER A 77 1.29 -45.26 37.99
CA SER A 77 0.14 -45.39 37.08
C SER A 77 -0.69 -44.11 36.91
N GLN A 78 -0.58 -43.18 37.86
CA GLN A 78 -1.31 -41.91 37.87
C GLN A 78 -0.53 -40.74 37.26
N PHE A 79 0.62 -41.01 36.62
CA PHE A 79 1.40 -39.99 35.95
C PHE A 79 0.92 -39.79 34.51
N ILE A 80 0.68 -38.53 34.15
CA ILE A 80 0.35 -38.08 32.81
C ILE A 80 1.65 -37.80 32.06
N GLU A 81 1.76 -38.33 30.86
CA GLU A 81 2.94 -38.24 30.00
C GLU A 81 2.88 -36.99 29.11
N PHE A 82 4.03 -36.32 28.97
CA PHE A 82 4.24 -35.17 28.10
C PHE A 82 5.53 -35.35 27.31
N ASP A 83 5.40 -35.41 25.98
CA ASP A 83 6.52 -35.61 25.07
C ASP A 83 7.11 -34.28 24.60
N THR A 84 8.44 -34.21 24.52
CA THR A 84 9.16 -33.04 24.02
C THR A 84 10.46 -33.48 23.35
N ASN A 85 10.81 -32.84 22.22
CA ASN A 85 12.10 -33.07 21.57
C ASN A 85 13.25 -32.28 22.22
N LYS A 86 12.95 -31.50 23.26
CA LYS A 86 13.92 -30.72 24.02
C LYS A 86 14.14 -31.38 25.38
N ASN A 87 15.29 -31.14 25.99
CA ASN A 87 15.56 -31.55 27.37
C ASN A 87 14.76 -30.71 28.40
N TYR A 88 13.67 -30.10 27.99
CA TYR A 88 12.78 -29.32 28.83
C TYR A 88 11.32 -29.34 28.31
N LEU A 89 10.37 -29.09 29.21
CA LEU A 89 8.94 -28.99 28.96
C LEU A 89 8.37 -27.72 29.58
N ASP A 90 7.67 -26.88 28.80
CA ASP A 90 6.92 -25.72 29.31
C ASP A 90 5.62 -26.18 29.94
N VAL A 91 5.49 -26.00 31.26
CA VAL A 91 4.33 -26.46 32.02
C VAL A 91 3.41 -25.33 32.49
N THR A 92 3.64 -24.11 32.00
CA THR A 92 3.02 -22.88 32.50
C THR A 92 1.49 -22.94 32.56
N ASN A 93 0.86 -23.48 31.52
CA ASN A 93 -0.61 -23.56 31.40
C ASN A 93 -1.14 -24.99 31.56
N ILE A 94 -0.28 -25.96 31.90
CA ILE A 94 -0.67 -27.37 32.01
C ILE A 94 -1.44 -27.61 33.31
N PHE A 95 -1.05 -26.94 34.39
CA PHE A 95 -1.60 -27.18 35.73
C PHE A 95 -2.54 -26.07 36.18
N LYS A 96 -3.70 -26.47 36.70
CA LYS A 96 -4.79 -25.54 37.07
C LYS A 96 -4.82 -25.13 38.54
N ASN A 97 -3.90 -25.64 39.37
CA ASN A 97 -3.85 -25.35 40.80
C ASN A 97 -2.40 -25.35 41.33
N ALA A 98 -2.17 -24.47 42.31
CA ALA A 98 -0.92 -24.33 43.05
C ALA A 98 -0.77 -25.43 44.11
N GLN A 99 -0.29 -26.61 43.72
CA GLN A 99 -0.10 -27.77 44.61
C GLN A 99 1.19 -28.53 44.28
N GLN A 100 1.59 -29.46 45.16
CA GLN A 100 2.74 -30.31 44.91
C GLN A 100 2.44 -31.32 43.81
N TYR A 101 3.37 -31.44 42.86
CA TYR A 101 3.36 -32.45 41.82
C TYR A 101 4.67 -33.23 41.86
N PHE A 102 4.64 -34.42 41.28
CA PHE A 102 5.73 -35.35 41.18
C PHE A 102 6.07 -35.56 39.71
N PHE A 103 7.36 -35.66 39.43
CA PHE A 103 7.93 -35.57 38.09
C PHE A 103 9.02 -36.62 37.93
N TYR A 104 9.05 -37.30 36.80
CA TYR A 104 10.25 -38.00 36.35
C TYR A 104 10.36 -37.88 34.84
N VAL A 105 11.57 -38.10 34.32
CA VAL A 105 11.85 -37.98 32.90
C VAL A 105 12.55 -39.22 32.37
N ILE A 106 12.21 -39.60 31.14
CA ILE A 106 12.90 -40.65 30.38
C ILE A 106 13.49 -40.02 29.14
N ALA A 107 14.81 -40.19 28.92
CA ALA A 107 15.43 -39.87 27.65
C ALA A 107 15.12 -40.99 26.64
N ILE A 108 14.63 -40.60 25.47
CA ILE A 108 14.11 -41.51 24.46
C ILE A 108 15.21 -41.83 23.46
N GLY A 109 15.56 -43.12 23.40
CA GLY A 109 16.46 -43.65 22.41
C GLY A 109 15.73 -43.96 21.11
N ASP A 110 16.46 -44.36 20.08
CA ASP A 110 15.91 -44.74 18.79
C ASP A 110 15.89 -46.26 18.59
N GLU A 111 15.69 -46.69 17.35
CA GLU A 111 15.72 -48.10 16.95
C GLU A 111 17.03 -48.81 17.27
N ASN A 112 18.16 -48.11 17.42
CA ASN A 112 19.47 -48.69 17.68
C ASN A 112 19.93 -48.50 19.13
N ILE A 113 19.32 -47.58 19.88
CA ILE A 113 19.67 -47.22 21.25
C ILE A 113 18.43 -47.34 22.15
N LEU A 114 18.50 -48.10 23.25
CA LEU A 114 17.36 -48.24 24.16
C LEU A 114 17.14 -46.96 24.97
N SER A 115 15.87 -46.57 25.17
CA SER A 115 15.50 -45.48 26.09
C SER A 115 16.07 -45.69 27.49
N SER A 116 16.36 -44.58 28.14
CA SER A 116 16.95 -44.58 29.47
C SER A 116 16.05 -45.25 30.50
N LYS A 117 16.59 -45.54 31.69
CA LYS A 117 15.71 -45.72 32.85
C LYS A 117 15.07 -44.38 33.22
N PRO A 118 13.91 -44.35 33.90
CA PRO A 118 13.37 -43.14 34.50
C PRO A 118 14.40 -42.47 35.41
N SER A 119 14.44 -41.14 35.42
CA SER A 119 15.10 -40.38 36.47
C SER A 119 14.51 -40.73 37.85
N GLU A 120 15.18 -40.32 38.91
CA GLU A 120 14.51 -40.29 40.22
C GLU A 120 13.27 -39.38 40.16
N VAL A 121 12.25 -39.72 40.95
CA VAL A 121 11.03 -38.91 41.05
C VAL A 121 11.33 -37.67 41.86
N PHE A 122 11.18 -36.52 41.23
CA PHE A 122 11.33 -35.20 41.81
C PHE A 122 9.96 -34.63 42.14
N SER A 123 9.82 -33.95 43.28
CA SER A 123 8.58 -33.26 43.61
C SER A 123 8.78 -31.75 43.61
N TYR A 124 7.80 -31.01 43.10
CA TYR A 124 7.80 -29.55 43.12
C TYR A 124 6.39 -28.98 43.19
N THR A 125 6.24 -27.89 43.93
CA THR A 125 4.97 -27.16 43.99
C THR A 125 4.88 -26.22 42.80
N ILE A 126 4.06 -26.59 41.82
CA ILE A 126 3.81 -25.77 40.64
C ILE A 126 3.14 -24.46 41.06
N LYS A 127 3.60 -23.35 40.50
CA LYS A 127 2.91 -22.07 40.63
C LYS A 127 1.75 -21.95 39.63
N TYR A 128 0.60 -21.44 40.04
CA TYR A 128 -0.56 -21.23 39.17
C TYR A 128 -0.49 -19.88 38.45
N LYS A 129 -0.70 -19.85 37.13
CA LYS A 129 -0.70 -18.59 36.37
C LYS A 129 -1.96 -17.77 36.62
N LEU A 130 -1.78 -16.52 37.02
CA LEU A 130 -2.90 -15.58 37.24
C LEU A 130 -3.63 -15.26 35.92
N ASP A 131 -4.94 -15.00 36.04
CA ASP A 131 -5.76 -14.60 34.90
C ASP A 131 -5.33 -13.23 34.35
N GLN A 132 -5.51 -13.03 33.04
CA GLN A 132 -5.17 -11.77 32.38
C GLN A 132 -6.16 -10.67 32.79
N PRO A 133 -5.69 -9.48 33.22
CA PRO A 133 -6.57 -8.35 33.49
C PRO A 133 -7.12 -7.74 32.18
N SER A 134 -8.39 -7.34 32.19
CA SER A 134 -9.02 -6.55 31.12
C SER A 134 -8.84 -5.07 31.42
N ILE A 135 -8.33 -4.29 30.47
CA ILE A 135 -7.88 -2.91 30.67
C ILE A 135 -8.80 -1.90 29.97
N ASN A 136 -8.93 -0.71 30.54
CA ASN A 136 -9.66 0.42 29.99
C ASN A 136 -8.99 1.75 30.40
N LEU A 137 -9.00 2.75 29.52
CA LEU A 137 -8.43 4.07 29.78
C LEU A 137 -9.49 5.16 29.56
N ILE A 138 -9.76 5.95 30.60
CA ILE A 138 -10.66 7.10 30.53
C ILE A 138 -9.91 8.32 31.06
N GLY A 139 -9.65 9.30 30.19
CA GLY A 139 -8.78 10.42 30.50
C GLY A 139 -7.37 9.94 30.87
N THR A 140 -6.88 10.32 32.05
CA THR A 140 -5.60 9.84 32.60
C THR A 140 -5.75 8.65 33.55
N THR A 141 -6.97 8.12 33.74
CA THR A 141 -7.20 6.99 34.64
C THR A 141 -7.19 5.69 33.87
N LEU A 142 -6.09 4.94 34.01
CA LEU A 142 -5.98 3.56 33.56
C LEU A 142 -6.64 2.66 34.58
N SER A 143 -7.57 1.82 34.17
CA SER A 143 -8.33 0.92 35.05
C SER A 143 -8.36 -0.49 34.47
N TRP A 144 -8.51 -1.49 35.32
CA TRP A 144 -8.57 -2.89 34.88
C TRP A 144 -9.43 -3.77 35.77
N SER A 145 -9.76 -4.97 35.28
CA SER A 145 -10.53 -5.95 36.04
C SER A 145 -9.72 -6.51 37.21
N ASN A 146 -10.41 -6.73 38.34
CA ASN A 146 -9.80 -7.38 39.51
C ASN A 146 -9.54 -8.86 39.22
N VAL A 147 -8.28 -9.28 39.27
CA VAL A 147 -7.82 -10.65 39.09
C VAL A 147 -7.73 -11.36 40.44
N LYS A 148 -8.36 -12.53 40.55
CA LYS A 148 -8.38 -13.32 41.78
C LYS A 148 -6.96 -13.79 42.15
N ASN A 149 -6.60 -13.62 43.43
CA ASN A 149 -5.28 -13.92 44.00
C ASN A 149 -4.13 -13.04 43.49
N ALA A 150 -4.38 -11.94 42.75
CA ALA A 150 -3.35 -10.96 42.43
C ALA A 150 -3.01 -10.11 43.67
N ASP A 151 -1.72 -9.92 43.96
CA ASP A 151 -1.26 -9.03 45.03
C ASP A 151 -0.91 -7.63 44.48
N LYS A 152 -0.34 -7.59 43.28
CA LYS A 152 0.14 -6.36 42.63
C LYS A 152 -0.21 -6.39 41.14
N TYR A 153 -0.40 -5.21 40.57
CA TYR A 153 -0.52 -4.99 39.13
C TYR A 153 0.68 -4.23 38.60
N LEU A 154 1.21 -4.70 37.48
CA LEU A 154 2.40 -4.23 36.80
C LEU A 154 1.97 -3.38 35.62
N ILE A 155 2.33 -2.11 35.61
CA ILE A 155 1.92 -1.16 34.56
C ILE A 155 3.10 -0.97 33.61
N TYR A 156 2.87 -1.29 32.35
CA TYR A 156 3.82 -1.11 31.26
C TYR A 156 3.40 0.07 30.43
N ALA A 157 4.38 0.85 29.99
CA ALA A 157 4.19 1.91 29.03
C ALA A 157 5.25 1.77 27.93
N ASN A 158 4.81 1.63 26.68
CA ASN A 158 5.66 1.33 25.52
C ASN A 158 6.56 0.10 25.77
N ASP A 159 5.94 -0.97 26.28
CA ASP A 159 6.57 -2.26 26.63
C ASP A 159 7.64 -2.21 27.74
N VAL A 160 7.81 -1.07 28.41
CA VAL A 160 8.71 -0.92 29.58
C VAL A 160 7.89 -0.92 30.87
N LEU A 161 8.26 -1.77 31.84
CA LEU A 161 7.66 -1.76 33.17
C LEU A 161 7.94 -0.41 33.84
N LYS A 162 6.89 0.32 34.20
CA LYS A 162 7.01 1.64 34.83
C LYS A 162 6.82 1.59 36.34
N THR A 163 5.81 0.87 36.81
CA THR A 163 5.48 0.82 38.23
C THR A 163 4.62 -0.40 38.58
N GLU A 164 4.44 -0.62 39.88
CA GLU A 164 3.59 -1.67 40.44
C GLU A 164 2.63 -1.08 41.47
N VAL A 165 1.37 -1.53 41.47
CA VAL A 165 0.30 -0.97 42.32
C VAL A 165 -0.56 -2.04 42.96
N ASP A 166 -1.18 -1.75 44.11
CA ASP A 166 -2.09 -2.66 44.83
C ASP A 166 -3.55 -2.57 44.36
N GLY A 167 -3.91 -1.51 43.62
CA GLY A 167 -5.28 -1.22 43.20
C GLY A 167 -5.60 -1.70 41.78
N THR A 168 -6.85 -1.54 41.38
CA THR A 168 -7.34 -1.84 40.01
C THR A 168 -7.43 -0.61 39.11
N SER A 169 -6.78 0.48 39.51
CA SER A 169 -6.65 1.69 38.71
C SER A 169 -5.37 2.44 39.05
N PHE A 170 -4.92 3.27 38.12
CA PHE A 170 -3.75 4.12 38.26
C PHE A 170 -3.86 5.36 37.38
N ASP A 171 -3.42 6.50 37.91
CA ASP A 171 -3.33 7.75 37.15
C ASP A 171 -1.99 7.80 36.39
N ILE A 172 -2.07 7.70 35.07
CA ILE A 172 -0.89 7.66 34.19
C ILE A 172 -0.19 9.00 34.03
N SER A 173 -0.73 10.09 34.59
CA SER A 173 -0.16 11.44 34.44
C SER A 173 1.32 11.52 34.82
N SER A 174 1.75 10.75 35.81
CA SER A 174 3.16 10.69 36.24
C SER A 174 4.09 9.89 35.31
N LEU A 175 3.54 9.09 34.40
CA LEU A 175 4.29 8.22 33.49
C LEU A 175 4.47 8.84 32.10
N VAL A 176 3.63 9.81 31.76
CA VAL A 176 3.64 10.52 30.48
C VAL A 176 4.60 11.69 30.58
N THR A 177 5.86 11.47 30.23
CA THR A 177 6.96 12.44 30.44
C THR A 177 7.65 12.87 29.15
N GLU A 178 7.40 12.17 28.06
CA GLU A 178 7.98 12.39 26.73
C GLU A 178 6.87 12.76 25.74
N ASN A 179 7.21 13.47 24.67
CA ASN A 179 6.25 13.90 23.65
C ASN A 179 6.05 12.81 22.57
N VAL A 180 5.60 11.63 22.98
CA VAL A 180 5.38 10.47 22.09
C VAL A 180 4.05 9.78 22.44
N PRO A 181 3.42 9.02 21.53
CA PRO A 181 2.27 8.21 21.87
C PRO A 181 2.62 7.16 22.94
N TYR A 182 1.76 7.00 23.94
CA TYR A 182 1.95 5.99 24.99
C TYR A 182 0.99 4.83 24.78
N ARG A 183 1.54 3.62 24.78
CA ARG A 183 0.82 2.34 24.75
C ARG A 183 0.91 1.69 26.12
N PHE A 184 -0.21 1.59 26.81
CA PHE A 184 -0.28 1.00 28.13
C PHE A 184 -0.77 -0.45 28.09
N LYS A 185 -0.11 -1.29 28.88
CA LYS A 185 -0.52 -2.66 29.20
C LYS A 185 -0.44 -2.86 30.69
N VAL A 186 -1.27 -3.75 31.23
CA VAL A 186 -1.24 -4.13 32.63
C VAL A 186 -1.13 -5.65 32.73
N ALA A 187 -0.30 -6.13 33.63
CA ALA A 187 -0.30 -7.51 34.09
C ALA A 187 -0.48 -7.54 35.60
N CYS A 188 -0.62 -8.72 36.18
CA CYS A 188 -0.68 -8.87 37.63
C CYS A 188 0.26 -9.97 38.11
N LYS A 189 0.73 -9.83 39.34
CA LYS A 189 1.57 -10.81 40.02
C LYS A 189 1.07 -11.01 41.44
N ALA A 190 1.48 -12.13 42.03
CA ALA A 190 1.23 -12.43 43.42
C ALA A 190 2.39 -13.17 44.05
N ASN A 191 2.48 -13.11 45.37
CA ASN A 191 3.48 -13.81 46.15
C ASN A 191 3.12 -15.29 46.33
N GLY A 192 4.10 -16.10 46.71
CA GLY A 192 3.90 -17.52 46.99
C GLY A 192 3.76 -18.36 45.72
N ASN A 193 2.67 -19.13 45.62
CA ASN A 193 2.51 -20.18 44.60
C ASN A 193 1.83 -19.69 43.30
N TYR A 194 2.01 -18.42 42.92
CA TYR A 194 1.39 -17.86 41.71
C TYR A 194 2.44 -17.33 40.74
N LEU A 195 2.18 -17.50 39.44
CA LEU A 195 2.93 -16.83 38.37
C LEU A 195 2.19 -15.57 37.94
N ARG A 196 2.97 -14.60 37.46
CA ARG A 196 2.48 -13.42 36.77
C ARG A 196 1.51 -13.79 35.63
N SER A 197 0.46 -13.00 35.45
CA SER A 197 -0.47 -13.15 34.33
C SER A 197 0.17 -12.78 32.99
N SER A 198 -0.55 -13.07 31.89
CA SER A 198 -0.25 -12.46 30.59
C SER A 198 -0.55 -10.95 30.62
N ASP A 199 0.12 -10.17 29.78
CA ASP A 199 -0.16 -8.73 29.61
C ASP A 199 -1.57 -8.54 29.06
N SER A 200 -2.30 -7.53 29.54
CA SER A 200 -3.62 -7.14 29.01
C SER A 200 -3.58 -6.78 27.51
N ALA A 201 -4.76 -6.50 26.95
CA ALA A 201 -4.85 -5.73 25.72
C ALA A 201 -4.08 -4.38 25.84
N THR A 202 -3.76 -3.76 24.72
CA THR A 202 -3.06 -2.46 24.69
C THR A 202 -4.08 -1.35 24.55
N VAL A 203 -3.94 -0.28 25.34
CA VAL A 203 -4.69 0.97 25.19
C VAL A 203 -3.74 2.12 24.88
N GLU A 204 -4.14 3.04 24.01
CA GLU A 204 -3.32 4.17 23.57
C GLU A 204 -3.74 5.47 24.26
N TYR A 205 -2.75 6.29 24.63
CA TYR A 205 -2.94 7.61 25.21
C TYR A 205 -2.17 8.66 24.41
N THR A 206 -2.92 9.59 23.80
CA THR A 206 -2.38 10.68 22.96
C THR A 206 -2.85 12.06 23.40
N ASP A 207 -3.66 12.19 24.46
CA ASP A 207 -4.24 13.48 24.84
C ASP A 207 -3.18 14.54 25.19
N HIS A 208 -2.06 14.14 25.80
CA HIS A 208 -0.93 15.05 26.10
C HIS A 208 -0.22 15.59 24.85
N LEU A 209 -0.51 15.03 23.66
CA LEU A 209 0.02 15.48 22.38
C LEU A 209 -0.90 16.50 21.70
N LYS A 210 -2.07 16.81 22.27
CA LYS A 210 -2.99 17.82 21.74
C LYS A 210 -2.44 19.21 22.02
N LEU A 211 -2.26 20.00 20.96
CA LEU A 211 -1.83 21.39 21.08
C LEU A 211 -2.96 22.29 21.59
N GLU A 212 -2.61 23.22 22.46
CA GLU A 212 -3.53 24.26 22.95
C GLU A 212 -3.93 25.23 21.83
N SER A 213 -5.18 25.70 21.85
CA SER A 213 -5.64 26.71 20.90
C SER A 213 -4.89 28.04 21.12
N PRO A 214 -4.43 28.73 20.06
CA PRO A 214 -3.82 30.04 20.16
C PRO A 214 -4.71 31.05 20.90
N THR A 215 -4.12 31.85 21.78
CA THR A 215 -4.81 32.86 22.61
C THR A 215 -4.14 34.23 22.47
N ASN A 216 -4.79 35.29 22.99
CA ASN A 216 -4.31 36.68 22.93
C ASN A 216 -4.03 37.16 21.49
N LEU A 217 -4.96 36.88 20.58
CA LEU A 217 -4.89 37.42 19.22
C LEU A 217 -5.04 38.94 19.29
N VAL A 218 -4.07 39.66 18.74
CA VAL A 218 -4.06 41.12 18.66
C VAL A 218 -3.59 41.54 17.28
N LEU A 219 -4.33 42.42 16.63
CA LEU A 219 -3.90 43.11 15.42
C LEU A 219 -3.31 44.47 15.79
N SER A 220 -2.01 44.63 15.59
CA SER A 220 -1.33 45.94 15.71
C SER A 220 -1.31 46.63 14.34
N SER A 221 -1.68 47.91 14.30
CA SER A 221 -1.82 48.67 13.05
C SER A 221 -1.03 49.98 13.07
N THR A 222 -0.24 50.19 12.03
CA THR A 222 0.33 51.50 11.63
C THR A 222 -0.22 51.88 10.25
N GLU A 223 0.10 53.06 9.72
CA GLU A 223 -0.35 53.46 8.37
C GLU A 223 0.15 52.51 7.27
N GLN A 224 1.33 51.88 7.45
CA GLN A 224 1.99 51.08 6.43
C GLN A 224 1.93 49.57 6.67
N THR A 225 1.77 49.12 7.92
CA THR A 225 1.83 47.70 8.28
C THR A 225 0.72 47.28 9.24
N LYS A 226 0.13 46.11 9.01
CA LYS A 226 -0.87 45.47 9.86
C LYS A 226 -0.33 44.11 10.30
N ILE A 227 0.06 43.98 11.57
CA ILE A 227 0.68 42.74 12.08
C ILE A 227 -0.28 42.08 13.05
N LEU A 228 -0.75 40.89 12.68
CA LEU A 228 -1.48 39.97 13.55
C LEU A 228 -0.48 39.22 14.42
N SER A 229 -0.73 39.15 15.72
CA SER A 229 0.10 38.43 16.67
C SER A 229 -0.75 37.62 17.64
N TRP A 230 -0.21 36.53 18.15
CA TRP A 230 -0.85 35.67 19.15
C TRP A 230 0.18 35.15 20.15
N LYS A 231 -0.27 34.62 21.28
CA LYS A 231 0.62 33.93 22.23
C LYS A 231 1.10 32.62 21.60
N ALA A 232 2.42 32.39 21.61
CA ALA A 232 3.00 31.15 21.12
C ALA A 232 2.47 29.93 21.92
N VAL A 233 2.10 28.88 21.20
CA VAL A 233 1.68 27.58 21.72
C VAL A 233 2.93 26.71 21.90
N ALA A 234 3.06 26.07 23.06
CA ALA A 234 4.19 25.19 23.34
C ALA A 234 4.18 23.98 22.40
N ASN A 235 5.38 23.50 22.02
CA ASN A 235 5.57 22.37 21.10
C ASN A 235 4.95 22.56 19.69
N CYS A 236 4.64 23.80 19.32
CA CYS A 236 4.12 24.16 18.02
C CYS A 236 5.12 25.05 17.27
N ASN A 237 5.49 24.65 16.06
CA ASN A 237 6.35 25.43 15.16
C ASN A 237 5.58 25.99 13.95
N LYS A 238 4.32 25.59 13.75
CA LYS A 238 3.52 25.99 12.59
C LYS A 238 2.10 26.38 13.01
N TYR A 239 1.62 27.50 12.49
CA TYR A 239 0.25 27.98 12.69
C TYR A 239 -0.46 28.12 11.36
N GLN A 240 -1.78 28.03 11.39
CA GLN A 240 -2.64 28.39 10.26
C GLN A 240 -3.54 29.54 10.69
N VAL A 241 -3.44 30.67 10.00
CA VAL A 241 -4.27 31.85 10.20
C VAL A 241 -5.41 31.80 9.20
N THR A 242 -6.65 31.88 9.67
CA THR A 242 -7.84 32.02 8.84
C THR A 242 -8.29 33.49 8.82
N ILE A 243 -8.40 34.06 7.62
CA ILE A 243 -8.87 35.43 7.37
C ILE A 243 -10.25 35.34 6.69
N ASN A 244 -11.24 36.06 7.21
CA ASN A 244 -12.62 36.10 6.68
C ASN A 244 -13.24 34.70 6.47
N LYS A 245 -12.91 33.76 7.36
CA LYS A 245 -13.37 32.35 7.36
C LYS A 245 -13.01 31.52 6.12
N SER A 246 -12.28 32.08 5.15
CA SER A 246 -12.11 31.48 3.82
C SER A 246 -10.65 31.43 3.37
N ILE A 247 -9.85 32.46 3.67
CA ILE A 247 -8.44 32.50 3.31
C ILE A 247 -7.64 31.86 4.44
N THR A 248 -6.87 30.81 4.15
CA THR A 248 -5.96 30.17 5.12
C THR A 248 -4.51 30.42 4.75
N VAL A 249 -3.71 30.84 5.74
CA VAL A 249 -2.29 31.18 5.58
C VAL A 249 -1.47 30.43 6.61
N ASP A 250 -0.50 29.65 6.15
CA ASP A 250 0.42 28.94 7.04
C ASP A 250 1.58 29.84 7.47
N VAL A 251 1.95 29.75 8.75
CA VAL A 251 2.97 30.57 9.39
C VAL A 251 3.92 29.68 10.17
N GLU A 252 5.16 29.56 9.71
CA GLU A 252 6.18 28.69 10.28
C GLU A 252 7.22 29.48 11.10
N GLY A 253 7.63 28.91 12.23
CA GLY A 253 8.70 29.41 13.10
C GLY A 253 8.40 30.67 13.89
N ARG A 254 7.20 31.25 13.79
CA ARG A 254 6.82 32.52 14.43
C ARG A 254 5.33 32.59 14.79
N ASN A 255 5.00 33.48 15.72
CA ASN A 255 3.64 33.73 16.23
C ASN A 255 3.07 35.08 15.78
N THR A 256 3.49 35.54 14.58
CA THR A 256 3.07 36.80 13.98
C THR A 256 2.91 36.64 12.47
N LEU A 257 1.92 37.31 11.88
CA LEU A 257 1.70 37.40 10.45
C LEU A 257 1.49 38.86 10.03
N ASP A 258 2.24 39.32 9.04
CA ASP A 258 1.91 40.55 8.33
C ASP A 258 0.71 40.29 7.43
N VAL A 259 -0.42 40.92 7.76
CA VAL A 259 -1.68 40.77 7.04
C VAL A 259 -1.99 41.96 6.13
N THR A 260 -1.04 42.87 5.93
CA THR A 260 -1.24 44.13 5.17
C THR A 260 -1.77 43.88 3.76
N SER A 261 -1.22 42.90 3.04
CA SER A 261 -1.60 42.58 1.67
C SER A 261 -3.01 41.98 1.52
N TYR A 262 -3.62 41.51 2.62
CA TYR A 262 -4.94 40.88 2.60
C TYR A 262 -6.09 41.90 2.70
N PHE A 263 -5.78 43.16 2.98
CA PHE A 263 -6.73 44.26 2.98
C PHE A 263 -6.94 44.82 1.57
N THR A 264 -7.60 44.05 0.71
CA THR A 264 -7.81 44.40 -0.71
C THR A 264 -8.94 45.40 -0.93
N SER A 265 -9.89 45.46 0.01
CA SER A 265 -11.02 46.40 0.00
C SER A 265 -11.32 46.92 1.40
N LEU A 266 -11.94 48.10 1.49
CA LEU A 266 -12.38 48.65 2.78
C LEU A 266 -13.53 47.82 3.35
N GLY A 267 -13.51 47.58 4.67
CA GLY A 267 -14.52 46.73 5.30
C GLY A 267 -14.08 46.08 6.62
N GLU A 268 -14.95 45.22 7.14
CA GLU A 268 -14.68 44.37 8.30
C GLU A 268 -13.89 43.12 7.91
N TYR A 269 -12.82 42.83 8.65
CA TYR A 269 -11.99 41.63 8.50
C TYR A 269 -11.98 40.83 9.78
N THR A 270 -12.09 39.51 9.69
CA THR A 270 -12.03 38.59 10.83
C THR A 270 -10.80 37.70 10.76
N PHE A 271 -10.17 37.45 11.91
CA PHE A 271 -8.95 36.66 12.04
C PHE A 271 -9.10 35.61 13.14
N SER A 272 -8.76 34.37 12.85
CA SER A 272 -8.58 33.31 13.84
C SER A 272 -7.36 32.48 13.52
N VAL A 273 -6.78 31.81 14.51
CA VAL A 273 -5.52 31.06 14.35
C VAL A 273 -5.65 29.66 14.94
N LYS A 274 -5.08 28.67 14.26
CA LYS A 274 -4.97 27.28 14.69
C LYS A 274 -3.48 26.90 14.79
N ALA A 275 -3.09 26.20 15.84
CA ALA A 275 -1.76 25.61 15.94
C ALA A 275 -1.76 24.26 15.20
N ILE A 276 -0.77 24.05 14.34
CA ILE A 276 -0.62 22.84 13.53
C ILE A 276 0.40 21.95 14.23
N GLY A 277 0.00 20.70 14.49
CA GLY A 277 0.88 19.69 15.07
C GLY A 277 1.78 19.07 14.02
N GLU A 278 3.03 18.82 14.40
CA GLU A 278 4.02 18.06 13.63
C GLU A 278 4.48 16.84 14.42
N ASP A 279 5.07 15.85 13.73
CA ASP A 279 5.44 14.54 14.26
C ASP A 279 4.27 13.83 14.96
N TYR A 280 4.31 13.75 16.29
CA TYR A 280 3.29 13.10 17.12
C TYR A 280 2.23 14.08 17.66
N PHE A 281 2.41 15.39 17.49
CA PHE A 281 1.48 16.38 18.01
C PHE A 281 0.20 16.47 17.19
N ILE A 282 -0.93 16.57 17.89
CA ILE A 282 -2.26 16.71 17.29
C ILE A 282 -2.60 18.20 17.25
N SER A 283 -2.97 18.69 16.06
CA SER A 283 -3.33 20.10 15.84
C SER A 283 -4.42 20.60 16.78
N SER A 284 -4.35 21.88 17.17
CA SER A 284 -5.32 22.51 18.07
C SER A 284 -6.70 22.72 17.41
N ALA A 285 -7.70 23.10 18.20
CA ALA A 285 -8.90 23.74 17.65
C ALA A 285 -8.59 25.17 17.17
N GLN A 286 -9.50 25.77 16.40
CA GLN A 286 -9.39 27.17 16.00
C GLN A 286 -9.53 28.08 17.23
N SER A 287 -8.75 29.17 17.30
CA SER A 287 -8.97 30.22 18.28
C SER A 287 -10.32 30.90 18.09
N GLY A 288 -10.76 31.64 19.11
CA GLY A 288 -11.79 32.67 18.91
C GLY A 288 -11.35 33.67 17.83
N ALA A 289 -12.31 34.16 17.04
CA ALA A 289 -12.04 35.16 16.01
C ALA A 289 -12.05 36.58 16.58
N ILE A 290 -11.14 37.43 16.09
CA ILE A 290 -11.17 38.89 16.32
C ILE A 290 -11.57 39.61 15.03
N SER A 291 -12.15 40.81 15.14
CA SER A 291 -12.51 41.66 14.00
C SER A 291 -11.67 42.93 13.92
N TYR A 292 -11.47 43.45 12.71
CA TYR A 292 -10.83 44.73 12.44
C TYR A 292 -11.47 45.44 11.25
N THR A 293 -11.81 46.72 11.43
CA THR A 293 -12.35 47.59 10.39
C THR A 293 -11.22 48.29 9.63
N TYR A 294 -11.09 48.02 8.33
CA TYR A 294 -10.12 48.68 7.46
C TYR A 294 -10.74 49.90 6.77
N THR A 295 -10.19 51.08 7.03
CA THR A 295 -10.68 52.38 6.54
C THR A 295 -9.62 53.13 5.74
N LYS A 296 -10.05 54.06 4.87
CA LYS A 296 -9.15 54.94 4.09
C LYS A 296 -9.51 56.40 4.33
N LYS A 297 -8.52 57.24 4.63
CA LYS A 297 -8.71 58.70 4.71
C LYS A 297 -8.80 59.29 3.30
N LEU A 298 -9.77 60.18 3.05
CA LEU A 298 -9.91 60.88 1.78
C LEU A 298 -8.79 61.89 1.55
N ASP A 299 -8.47 62.14 0.28
CA ASP A 299 -7.47 63.13 -0.10
C ASP A 299 -7.96 64.56 0.18
N THR A 300 -7.03 65.46 0.51
CA THR A 300 -7.34 66.86 0.77
C THR A 300 -7.72 67.57 -0.53
N PRO A 301 -8.85 68.31 -0.61
CA PRO A 301 -9.23 69.07 -1.81
C PRO A 301 -8.13 70.03 -2.27
N THR A 302 -7.74 69.92 -3.54
CA THR A 302 -6.69 70.72 -4.19
C THR A 302 -7.27 71.70 -5.22
N ALA A 303 -6.41 72.59 -5.74
CA ALA A 303 -6.77 73.58 -6.75
C ALA A 303 -7.96 74.49 -6.37
N VAL A 304 -8.14 74.76 -5.07
CA VAL A 304 -9.17 75.68 -4.60
C VAL A 304 -8.95 77.07 -5.21
N ARG A 305 -9.98 77.60 -5.87
CA ARG A 305 -10.00 78.91 -6.50
C ARG A 305 -11.22 79.69 -6.02
N CYS A 306 -11.04 80.99 -5.80
CA CYS A 306 -12.09 81.90 -5.36
C CYS A 306 -12.06 83.15 -6.25
N VAL A 307 -12.91 83.20 -7.28
CA VAL A 307 -12.85 84.23 -8.32
C VAL A 307 -14.09 85.11 -8.27
N VAL A 308 -13.89 86.43 -8.31
CA VAL A 308 -15.00 87.39 -8.38
C VAL A 308 -15.63 87.33 -9.77
N ASN A 309 -16.93 87.06 -9.82
CA ASN A 309 -17.75 87.09 -11.02
C ASN A 309 -19.00 87.95 -10.77
N GLY A 310 -19.02 89.18 -11.30
CA GLY A 310 -20.11 90.12 -11.04
C GLY A 310 -20.19 90.52 -9.55
N ASN A 311 -21.30 90.17 -8.88
CA ASN A 311 -21.54 90.35 -7.43
C ASN A 311 -21.55 89.00 -6.68
N SER A 312 -20.80 88.02 -7.18
CA SER A 312 -20.67 86.70 -6.57
C SER A 312 -19.22 86.24 -6.61
N VAL A 313 -18.87 85.30 -5.74
CA VAL A 313 -17.58 84.61 -5.73
C VAL A 313 -17.83 83.15 -6.11
N GLU A 314 -17.26 82.74 -7.22
CA GLU A 314 -17.23 81.33 -7.59
C GLU A 314 -16.06 80.67 -6.85
N VAL A 315 -16.38 79.67 -6.02
CA VAL A 315 -15.42 78.82 -5.34
C VAL A 315 -15.41 77.47 -6.04
N SER A 316 -14.26 77.02 -6.52
CA SER A 316 -14.13 75.71 -7.19
C SER A 316 -12.86 74.98 -6.79
N TRP A 317 -12.88 73.65 -6.85
CA TRP A 317 -11.77 72.77 -6.50
C TRP A 317 -11.78 71.52 -7.38
N GLN A 318 -10.70 70.73 -7.33
CA GLN A 318 -10.68 69.42 -7.97
C GLN A 318 -11.52 68.42 -7.17
N ILE A 319 -12.28 67.58 -7.89
CA ILE A 319 -13.07 66.49 -7.28
C ILE A 319 -12.12 65.56 -6.52
N VAL A 320 -12.43 65.30 -5.26
CA VAL A 320 -11.80 64.26 -4.45
C VAL A 320 -12.52 62.94 -4.73
N GLU A 321 -11.77 61.95 -5.20
CA GLU A 321 -12.30 60.62 -5.52
C GLU A 321 -12.96 60.00 -4.27
N PHE A 322 -14.14 59.38 -4.45
CA PHE A 322 -14.97 58.79 -3.38
C PHE A 322 -15.60 59.78 -2.38
N ALA A 323 -15.34 61.08 -2.48
CA ALA A 323 -16.06 62.09 -1.71
C ALA A 323 -17.47 62.28 -2.29
N GLN A 324 -18.50 62.08 -1.47
CA GLN A 324 -19.89 62.33 -1.87
C GLN A 324 -20.33 63.77 -1.55
N GLU A 325 -19.66 64.41 -0.60
CA GLU A 325 -20.01 65.73 -0.08
C GLU A 325 -18.75 66.49 0.34
N TYR A 326 -18.85 67.82 0.40
CA TYR A 326 -17.78 68.72 0.84
C TYR A 326 -18.28 69.65 1.95
N ALA A 327 -17.36 70.06 2.82
CA ALA A 327 -17.57 71.09 3.81
C ALA A 327 -16.68 72.30 3.50
N LEU A 328 -17.19 73.50 3.74
CA LEU A 328 -16.47 74.75 3.56
C LEU A 328 -16.20 75.43 4.90
N LYS A 329 -15.07 76.12 4.98
CA LYS A 329 -14.78 77.10 6.02
C LYS A 329 -14.59 78.47 5.40
N ILE A 330 -15.31 79.46 5.89
CA ILE A 330 -15.15 80.88 5.55
C ILE A 330 -14.60 81.60 6.78
N ASN A 331 -13.43 82.22 6.67
CA ASN A 331 -12.75 82.92 7.78
C ASN A 331 -12.69 82.06 9.05
N SER A 332 -12.29 80.81 8.89
CA SER A 332 -12.16 79.80 9.95
C SER A 332 -13.47 79.32 10.60
N LYS A 333 -14.63 79.75 10.11
CA LYS A 333 -15.95 79.24 10.55
C LYS A 333 -16.52 78.31 9.49
N GLU A 334 -17.07 77.18 9.92
CA GLU A 334 -17.76 76.27 9.00
C GLU A 334 -18.97 76.96 8.38
N PHE A 335 -19.04 76.89 7.05
CA PHE A 335 -20.14 77.40 6.26
C PHE A 335 -21.24 76.35 6.18
N ILE A 336 -22.47 76.78 6.46
CA ILE A 336 -23.66 75.95 6.37
C ILE A 336 -24.49 76.47 5.20
N LEU A 337 -24.67 75.63 4.19
CA LEU A 337 -25.52 75.95 3.04
C LEU A 337 -26.98 75.75 3.43
N ASN A 338 -27.77 76.83 3.42
CA ASN A 338 -29.22 76.76 3.59
C ASN A 338 -29.87 76.70 2.21
N ASP A 339 -30.72 75.70 1.98
CA ASP A 339 -31.59 75.71 0.81
C ASP A 339 -32.78 76.67 1.01
N GLU A 340 -33.56 76.93 -0.05
CA GLU A 340 -34.75 77.79 -0.02
C GLU A 340 -35.84 77.30 0.98
N THR A 341 -35.65 76.14 1.62
CA THR A 341 -36.54 75.55 2.62
C THR A 341 -36.03 75.64 4.06
N GLY A 342 -34.82 76.19 4.28
CA GLY A 342 -34.22 76.38 5.60
C GLY A 342 -33.61 75.12 6.20
N VAL A 343 -33.28 74.11 5.38
CA VAL A 343 -32.61 72.87 5.80
C VAL A 343 -31.14 72.92 5.38
N ASN A 344 -30.26 72.48 6.28
CA ASN A 344 -28.82 72.34 6.00
C ASN A 344 -28.64 71.34 4.83
N SER A 345 -28.14 71.81 3.69
CA SER A 345 -27.90 70.99 2.50
C SER A 345 -26.40 70.70 2.32
N PRO A 346 -26.01 69.46 1.96
CA PRO A 346 -24.60 69.13 1.71
C PRO A 346 -24.11 69.69 0.36
N ILE A 347 -22.83 70.02 0.27
CA ILE A 347 -22.22 70.50 -0.98
C ILE A 347 -21.77 69.28 -1.78
N ALA A 348 -22.58 68.83 -2.74
CA ALA A 348 -22.34 67.62 -3.52
C ALA A 348 -21.52 67.86 -4.82
N THR A 349 -21.19 69.11 -5.14
CA THR A 349 -20.42 69.50 -6.34
C THR A 349 -19.03 70.02 -5.97
N ASN A 350 -18.09 70.00 -6.92
CA ASN A 350 -16.74 70.54 -6.73
C ASN A 350 -16.63 72.06 -6.94
N SER A 351 -17.77 72.73 -6.95
CA SER A 351 -17.86 74.17 -7.03
C SER A 351 -19.13 74.66 -6.35
N ILE A 352 -19.07 75.88 -5.84
CA ILE A 352 -20.19 76.61 -5.26
C ILE A 352 -20.06 78.09 -5.61
N ILE A 353 -21.19 78.73 -5.88
CA ILE A 353 -21.26 80.18 -6.05
C ILE A 353 -21.72 80.76 -4.73
N LEU A 354 -20.90 81.62 -4.13
CA LEU A 354 -21.21 82.34 -2.90
C LEU A 354 -21.62 83.77 -3.27
N THR A 355 -22.78 84.20 -2.79
CA THR A 355 -23.21 85.59 -2.89
C THR A 355 -22.50 86.45 -1.84
N PHE A 356 -22.62 87.77 -1.95
CA PHE A 356 -22.05 88.68 -0.95
C PHE A 356 -22.73 88.50 0.42
N ASP A 357 -24.01 88.12 0.43
CA ASP A 357 -24.74 87.79 1.66
C ASP A 357 -24.19 86.51 2.33
N ASP A 358 -23.85 85.48 1.54
CA ASP A 358 -23.21 84.25 2.06
C ASP A 358 -21.83 84.53 2.67
N LEU A 359 -21.11 85.51 2.08
CA LEU A 359 -19.80 85.97 2.55
C LEU A 359 -19.88 87.02 3.65
N GLN A 360 -21.08 87.54 3.96
CA GLN A 360 -21.32 88.63 4.91
C GLN A 360 -20.52 89.90 4.59
N VAL A 361 -20.46 90.28 3.30
CA VAL A 361 -19.75 91.46 2.81
C VAL A 361 -20.70 92.41 2.07
N SER A 362 -20.47 93.72 2.15
CA SER A 362 -21.36 94.73 1.55
C SER A 362 -20.82 95.30 0.23
N ASP A 363 -19.51 95.20 0.00
CA ASP A 363 -18.81 95.75 -1.16
C ASP A 363 -17.61 94.88 -1.59
N LYS A 364 -17.20 95.01 -2.86
CA LYS A 364 -16.06 94.27 -3.44
C LYS A 364 -14.74 94.50 -2.71
N SER A 365 -14.54 95.67 -2.11
CA SER A 365 -13.32 96.00 -1.36
C SER A 365 -13.12 95.15 -0.10
N GLU A 366 -14.17 94.54 0.44
CA GLU A 366 -14.09 93.67 1.64
C GLU A 366 -13.66 92.23 1.29
N LEU A 367 -13.72 91.85 0.01
CA LEU A 367 -13.39 90.49 -0.45
C LEU A 367 -11.90 90.13 -0.29
N GLU A 368 -11.00 91.12 -0.27
CA GLU A 368 -9.56 90.90 -0.09
C GLU A 368 -9.21 90.26 1.27
N ASN A 369 -10.12 90.33 2.25
CA ASN A 369 -9.97 89.73 3.59
C ASN A 369 -10.72 88.41 3.77
N ILE A 370 -11.43 87.92 2.74
CA ILE A 370 -12.18 86.67 2.80
C ILE A 370 -11.26 85.49 2.48
N SER A 371 -11.33 84.46 3.30
CA SER A 371 -10.54 83.25 3.15
C SER A 371 -11.38 81.98 3.22
N ILE A 372 -11.10 81.04 2.32
CA ILE A 372 -11.90 79.84 2.12
C ILE A 372 -11.04 78.58 2.16
N GLN A 373 -11.53 77.54 2.85
CA GLN A 373 -10.98 76.18 2.86
C GLN A 373 -12.09 75.17 2.56
N VAL A 374 -11.71 74.02 2.01
CA VAL A 374 -12.61 72.95 1.59
C VAL A 374 -12.12 71.62 2.17
N MET A 375 -13.04 70.78 2.66
CA MET A 375 -12.76 69.43 3.14
C MET A 375 -13.72 68.47 2.44
N ALA A 376 -13.21 67.36 1.92
CA ALA A 376 -14.01 66.23 1.45
C ALA A 376 -14.51 65.40 2.64
N LYS A 377 -15.81 65.07 2.64
CA LYS A 377 -16.49 64.28 3.68
C LYS A 377 -16.50 62.80 3.30
N GLY A 378 -16.07 61.97 4.24
CA GLY A 378 -16.05 60.51 4.12
C GLY A 378 -17.42 59.87 4.34
N TYR A 379 -17.62 58.69 3.77
CA TYR A 379 -18.82 57.86 3.96
C TYR A 379 -18.43 56.37 4.07
N ASN A 380 -19.20 55.58 4.83
CA ASN A 380 -18.90 54.17 5.17
C ASN A 380 -17.51 53.99 5.78
N TYR A 381 -16.57 53.38 5.03
CA TYR A 381 -15.22 53.08 5.47
C TYR A 381 -14.20 54.15 5.03
N TYR A 382 -14.67 55.25 4.43
CA TYR A 382 -13.84 56.42 4.11
C TYR A 382 -13.92 57.45 5.23
N LEU A 383 -12.77 57.90 5.74
CA LEU A 383 -12.66 58.95 6.74
C LEU A 383 -12.55 60.33 6.07
N ASP A 384 -13.01 61.37 6.76
CA ASP A 384 -12.88 62.77 6.31
C ASP A 384 -11.43 63.11 5.95
N SER A 385 -11.27 63.89 4.88
CA SER A 385 -9.98 64.48 4.50
C SER A 385 -9.52 65.56 5.49
N ASP A 386 -8.29 66.04 5.35
CA ASP A 386 -7.89 67.29 6.00
C ASP A 386 -8.48 68.51 5.26
N TRP A 387 -8.47 69.68 5.91
CA TRP A 387 -8.87 70.93 5.28
C TRP A 387 -7.83 71.38 4.25
N SER A 388 -8.29 71.85 3.09
CA SER A 388 -7.43 72.44 2.07
C SER A 388 -6.67 73.67 2.58
N ILE A 389 -5.61 74.05 1.84
CA ILE A 389 -4.93 75.31 2.12
C ILE A 389 -5.88 76.51 1.98
N GLN A 390 -5.70 77.50 2.84
CA GLN A 390 -6.50 78.73 2.85
C GLN A 390 -6.31 79.52 1.55
N LYS A 391 -7.41 79.90 0.89
CA LYS A 391 -7.41 80.69 -0.35
C LYS A 391 -8.19 81.99 -0.20
N VAL A 392 -7.67 83.06 -0.80
CA VAL A 392 -8.30 84.40 -0.80
C VAL A 392 -8.98 84.69 -2.14
N VAL A 393 -9.93 85.61 -2.12
CA VAL A 393 -10.73 86.00 -3.29
C VAL A 393 -9.96 86.96 -4.20
N VAL A 394 -9.99 86.74 -5.53
CA VAL A 394 -9.17 87.51 -6.51
C VAL A 394 -10.00 88.07 -7.68
N GLU A 395 -9.62 89.26 -8.17
CA GLU A 395 -10.24 89.91 -9.34
C GLU A 395 -9.67 89.39 -10.66
N LYS A 396 -10.56 89.06 -11.61
CA LYS A 396 -10.22 88.46 -12.91
C LYS A 396 -9.28 89.31 -13.78
N SER A 397 -9.27 90.63 -13.64
CA SER A 397 -8.43 91.56 -14.43
C SER A 397 -6.95 91.59 -14.02
N LYS A 398 -6.60 91.04 -12.85
CA LYS A 398 -5.22 91.03 -12.32
C LYS A 398 -4.44 89.74 -12.68
N ILE A 399 -5.05 88.81 -13.41
CA ILE A 399 -4.50 87.49 -13.76
C ILE A 399 -3.60 87.60 -15.01
N LEU A 400 -2.37 87.06 -14.96
CA LEU A 400 -1.43 87.04 -16.09
C LEU A 400 -1.93 86.18 -17.28
N LEU A 401 -1.45 86.48 -18.49
CA LEU A 401 -1.74 85.67 -19.68
C LEU A 401 -1.01 84.31 -19.64
N PRO A 402 -1.63 83.23 -20.12
CA PRO A 402 -1.00 81.92 -20.14
C PRO A 402 0.16 81.86 -21.16
N PRO A 403 1.28 81.21 -20.83
CA PRO A 403 2.33 80.89 -21.79
C PRO A 403 1.82 80.04 -22.97
N GLN A 404 2.55 80.04 -24.08
CA GLN A 404 2.33 79.12 -25.20
C GLN A 404 3.60 78.31 -25.42
N ILE A 405 3.52 77.00 -25.17
CA ILE A 405 4.67 76.09 -25.15
C ILE A 405 4.79 75.29 -26.45
N LEU A 406 6.03 75.05 -26.88
CA LEU A 406 6.41 74.25 -28.04
C LEU A 406 7.37 73.13 -27.62
N ASP A 407 7.37 72.02 -28.36
CA ASP A 407 8.20 70.83 -28.07
C ASP A 407 9.37 70.74 -29.06
N ASN A 408 10.60 70.82 -28.55
CA ASN A 408 11.83 70.60 -29.29
C ASN A 408 12.34 69.18 -28.99
N ILE A 409 12.04 68.26 -29.91
CA ILE A 409 12.29 66.82 -29.76
C ILE A 409 13.79 66.48 -29.83
N GLU A 410 14.55 67.17 -30.68
CA GLU A 410 15.98 66.91 -30.89
C GLU A 410 16.81 67.25 -29.64
N ASP A 411 16.47 68.35 -28.96
CA ASP A 411 17.15 68.80 -27.74
C ASP A 411 16.50 68.27 -26.44
N GLY A 412 15.36 67.59 -26.53
CA GLY A 412 14.62 67.07 -25.37
C GLY A 412 14.10 68.13 -24.41
N ARG A 413 13.64 69.29 -24.94
CA ARG A 413 13.17 70.43 -24.14
C ARG A 413 11.88 71.08 -24.64
N LEU A 414 11.14 71.73 -23.74
CA LEU A 414 10.00 72.60 -24.04
C LEU A 414 10.46 74.06 -24.10
N GLU A 415 9.83 74.88 -24.94
CA GLU A 415 10.19 76.30 -25.14
C GLU A 415 8.95 77.21 -25.21
N TRP A 416 9.02 78.44 -24.65
CA TRP A 416 7.98 79.47 -24.75
C TRP A 416 8.53 80.90 -24.66
N LYS A 417 7.68 81.88 -25.01
CA LYS A 417 8.00 83.32 -24.94
C LYS A 417 7.73 83.91 -23.55
N ASP A 418 8.51 84.93 -23.18
CA ASP A 418 8.33 85.69 -21.95
C ASP A 418 6.97 86.45 -21.94
N ILE A 419 6.33 86.55 -20.77
CA ILE A 419 5.00 87.11 -20.53
C ILE A 419 5.19 88.36 -19.69
N ALA A 420 4.79 89.51 -20.22
CA ALA A 420 4.97 90.79 -19.54
C ALA A 420 4.33 90.79 -18.14
N GLY A 421 5.12 91.16 -17.12
CA GLY A 421 4.69 91.17 -15.72
C GLY A 421 4.89 89.85 -14.97
N SER A 422 5.42 88.79 -15.60
CA SER A 422 5.83 87.58 -14.90
C SER A 422 7.19 87.77 -14.20
N VAL A 423 7.37 87.13 -13.05
CA VAL A 423 8.64 87.06 -12.32
C VAL A 423 9.33 85.69 -12.46
N GLY A 424 8.70 84.77 -13.19
CA GLY A 424 9.21 83.42 -13.46
C GLY A 424 8.10 82.50 -13.97
N TYR A 425 8.43 81.22 -14.16
CA TYR A 425 7.49 80.21 -14.61
C TYR A 425 7.55 78.94 -13.78
N GLU A 426 6.38 78.35 -13.59
CA GLU A 426 6.24 77.03 -13.00
C GLU A 426 5.80 76.05 -14.08
N ILE A 427 6.61 75.01 -14.28
CA ILE A 427 6.31 73.90 -15.18
C ILE A 427 5.62 72.83 -14.37
N TYR A 428 4.35 72.63 -14.67
CA TYR A 428 3.51 71.60 -14.14
C TYR A 428 3.68 70.35 -15.01
N ILE A 429 4.25 69.32 -14.41
CA ILE A 429 4.51 68.02 -15.01
C ILE A 429 3.52 67.06 -14.39
N GLU A 430 2.45 66.78 -15.09
CA GLU A 430 1.48 65.78 -14.70
C GLU A 430 1.90 64.45 -15.31
N GLY A 431 2.47 63.59 -14.47
CA GLY A 431 2.87 62.24 -14.86
C GLY A 431 2.12 61.18 -14.06
N PRO A 432 2.45 59.90 -14.26
CA PRO A 432 1.79 58.77 -13.58
C PRO A 432 1.88 58.83 -12.04
N ASN A 433 2.86 59.55 -11.50
CA ASN A 433 3.11 59.69 -10.06
C ASN A 433 2.61 61.03 -9.49
N GLY A 434 1.69 61.70 -10.21
CA GLY A 434 1.12 62.97 -9.81
C GLY A 434 1.91 64.18 -10.29
N LEU A 435 1.39 65.35 -9.91
CA LEU A 435 1.86 66.64 -10.35
C LEU A 435 3.20 67.00 -9.70
N ARG A 436 4.19 67.30 -10.54
CA ARG A 436 5.47 67.89 -10.10
C ARG A 436 5.56 69.30 -10.64
N VAL A 437 6.16 70.19 -9.85
CA VAL A 437 6.42 71.57 -10.27
C VAL A 437 7.91 71.78 -10.38
N ALA A 438 8.36 72.16 -11.57
CA ALA A 438 9.73 72.58 -11.82
C ALA A 438 9.77 74.07 -12.18
N LYS A 439 10.95 74.67 -12.11
CA LYS A 439 11.18 76.07 -12.52
C LYS A 439 11.89 76.12 -13.85
N ASP A 440 11.66 77.20 -14.58
CA ASP A 440 12.26 77.46 -15.88
C ASP A 440 13.74 77.84 -15.79
N VAL A 441 14.42 77.79 -16.94
CA VAL A 441 15.79 78.29 -17.10
C VAL A 441 15.80 79.42 -18.14
N ALA A 442 16.49 80.52 -17.81
CA ALA A 442 16.54 81.73 -18.65
C ALA A 442 17.52 81.60 -19.83
N GLY A 443 17.09 82.04 -21.02
CA GLY A 443 17.90 82.07 -22.23
C GLY A 443 17.59 83.26 -23.15
N GLY A 444 17.68 84.50 -22.64
CA GLY A 444 17.29 85.70 -23.39
C GLY A 444 15.78 85.93 -23.42
N ASP A 445 15.19 86.30 -24.56
CA ASP A 445 13.74 86.54 -24.73
C ASP A 445 12.88 85.25 -24.76
N THR A 446 13.51 84.09 -24.52
CA THR A 446 12.91 82.75 -24.62
C THR A 446 13.19 81.95 -23.36
N ARG A 447 12.20 81.18 -22.91
CA ARG A 447 12.26 80.30 -21.74
C ARG A 447 12.21 78.85 -22.17
N TYR A 448 12.93 77.96 -21.50
CA TYR A 448 12.92 76.53 -21.82
C TYR A 448 13.05 75.61 -20.59
N PHE A 449 12.69 74.33 -20.78
CA PHE A 449 12.71 73.28 -19.76
C PHE A 449 13.05 71.89 -20.34
N TYR A 450 14.08 71.21 -19.82
CA TYR A 450 14.47 69.86 -20.25
C TYR A 450 13.62 68.78 -19.56
N TYR A 451 12.84 68.02 -20.33
CA TYR A 451 11.89 67.04 -19.77
C TYR A 451 12.47 65.62 -19.60
N SER A 452 13.60 65.29 -20.23
CA SER A 452 14.18 63.94 -20.21
C SER A 452 14.49 63.42 -18.80
N ALA A 453 14.98 64.28 -17.90
CA ALA A 453 15.24 63.93 -16.50
C ALA A 453 13.97 63.66 -15.66
N TYR A 454 12.79 63.96 -16.19
CA TYR A 454 11.51 63.89 -15.48
C TYR A 454 10.62 62.72 -15.92
N LEU A 455 10.99 62.01 -17.00
CA LEU A 455 10.33 60.80 -17.49
C LEU A 455 10.79 59.55 -16.71
N MET A 456 10.61 59.55 -15.38
CA MET A 456 11.20 58.55 -14.49
C MET A 456 10.37 57.25 -14.33
N SER A 457 9.06 57.32 -14.57
CA SER A 457 8.12 56.18 -14.51
C SER A 457 7.37 55.98 -15.83
N VAL A 458 6.88 54.77 -16.05
CA VAL A 458 6.16 54.37 -17.28
C VAL A 458 4.80 55.06 -17.35
N GLY A 459 4.49 55.65 -18.49
CA GLY A 459 3.19 56.24 -18.76
C GLY A 459 3.25 57.53 -19.59
N GLN A 460 2.11 58.20 -19.69
CA GLN A 460 1.99 59.49 -20.35
C GLN A 460 2.31 60.61 -19.37
N TYR A 461 3.07 61.59 -19.84
CA TYR A 461 3.37 62.83 -19.15
C TYR A 461 2.78 63.99 -19.93
N GLU A 462 2.13 64.87 -19.20
CA GLU A 462 1.56 66.11 -19.69
C GLU A 462 2.29 67.28 -19.06
N PHE A 463 2.83 68.15 -19.91
CA PHE A 463 3.58 69.33 -19.47
C PHE A 463 2.77 70.57 -19.77
N SER A 464 2.55 71.41 -18.77
CA SER A 464 1.97 72.73 -18.90
C SER A 464 2.76 73.75 -18.09
N VAL A 465 2.66 75.03 -18.44
CA VAL A 465 3.48 76.09 -17.85
C VAL A 465 2.58 77.23 -17.42
N VAL A 466 2.81 77.73 -16.20
CA VAL A 466 2.12 78.89 -15.63
C VAL A 466 3.12 80.04 -15.51
N ALA A 467 2.71 81.24 -15.92
CA ALA A 467 3.43 82.47 -15.65
C ALA A 467 3.14 82.91 -14.21
N VAL A 468 4.20 83.12 -13.43
CA VAL A 468 4.12 83.50 -12.01
C VAL A 468 4.21 85.01 -11.88
N ALA A 469 3.30 85.63 -11.11
CA ALA A 469 3.31 87.06 -10.78
C ALA A 469 3.97 87.33 -9.42
N GLU A 470 4.28 88.60 -9.10
CA GLU A 470 4.77 88.98 -7.76
C GLU A 470 3.79 88.61 -6.64
N ASN A 471 2.49 88.72 -6.90
CA ASN A 471 1.43 88.20 -6.04
C ASN A 471 0.92 86.88 -6.63
N ILE A 472 1.09 85.77 -5.90
CA ILE A 472 0.72 84.41 -6.34
C ILE A 472 -0.74 84.26 -6.78
N ASN A 473 -1.60 85.14 -6.26
CA ASN A 473 -3.03 85.22 -6.58
C ASN A 473 -3.31 85.73 -8.01
N ASN A 474 -2.30 86.32 -8.67
CA ASN A 474 -2.35 86.88 -10.02
C ASN A 474 -1.67 85.99 -11.07
N ASN A 475 -1.21 84.78 -10.69
CA ASN A 475 -0.59 83.83 -11.62
C ASN A 475 -1.52 83.53 -12.80
N SER A 476 -0.94 83.23 -13.96
CA SER A 476 -1.74 82.88 -15.14
C SER A 476 -2.49 81.56 -14.94
N VAL A 477 -3.45 81.31 -15.83
CA VAL A 477 -3.88 79.93 -16.09
C VAL A 477 -2.76 79.15 -16.79
N SER A 478 -2.85 77.83 -16.81
CA SER A 478 -1.86 76.97 -17.47
C SER A 478 -1.84 77.18 -18.98
N SER A 479 -0.67 76.98 -19.59
CA SER A 479 -0.47 76.96 -21.04
C SER A 479 -1.24 75.83 -21.74
N ASN A 480 -1.08 75.75 -23.07
CA ASN A 480 -1.32 74.50 -23.80
C ASN A 480 -0.44 73.36 -23.25
N THR A 481 -0.81 72.11 -23.55
CA THR A 481 -0.14 70.92 -23.02
C THR A 481 0.69 70.20 -24.08
N ILE A 482 1.92 69.78 -23.72
CA ILE A 482 2.73 68.85 -24.53
C ILE A 482 2.73 67.46 -23.88
N LYS A 483 2.55 66.40 -24.69
CA LYS A 483 2.48 65.01 -24.21
C LYS A 483 3.73 64.21 -24.57
N LYS A 484 4.26 63.42 -23.62
CA LYS A 484 5.36 62.47 -23.83
C LYS A 484 5.01 61.10 -23.26
N ILE A 485 5.47 60.03 -23.91
CA ILE A 485 5.22 58.65 -23.49
C ILE A 485 6.55 57.99 -23.12
N GLN A 486 6.61 57.45 -21.90
CA GLN A 486 7.69 56.56 -21.48
C GLN A 486 7.16 55.13 -21.45
N TYR A 487 7.76 54.23 -22.24
CA TYR A 487 7.36 52.82 -22.26
C TYR A 487 8.03 52.00 -21.16
N GLY A 488 7.32 50.98 -20.66
CA GLY A 488 7.77 49.98 -19.70
C GLY A 488 7.89 48.59 -20.30
N LYS A 489 8.50 47.66 -19.56
CA LYS A 489 8.50 46.23 -19.86
C LYS A 489 7.49 45.55 -18.93
N LEU A 490 6.66 44.64 -19.46
CA LEU A 490 5.79 43.81 -18.64
C LEU A 490 6.59 42.76 -17.87
N ASP A 491 6.12 42.44 -16.67
CA ASP A 491 6.65 41.33 -15.89
C ASP A 491 6.42 40.01 -16.62
N VAL A 492 7.35 39.06 -16.43
CA VAL A 492 7.18 37.70 -16.95
C VAL A 492 6.07 37.02 -16.16
N PRO A 493 4.98 36.56 -16.80
CA PRO A 493 3.88 35.89 -16.10
C PRO A 493 4.32 34.55 -15.51
N VAL A 494 3.60 34.10 -14.48
CA VAL A 494 3.80 32.79 -13.85
C VAL A 494 2.49 32.01 -13.91
N ILE A 495 2.53 30.77 -14.41
CA ILE A 495 1.39 29.86 -14.32
C ILE A 495 1.36 29.31 -12.90
N LYS A 496 0.32 29.66 -12.12
CA LYS A 496 0.14 29.17 -10.74
C LYS A 496 -0.35 27.74 -10.71
N SER A 497 -1.32 27.42 -11.55
CA SER A 497 -1.87 26.08 -11.65
C SER A 497 -2.50 25.85 -13.03
N VAL A 498 -2.56 24.58 -13.43
CA VAL A 498 -3.37 24.12 -14.56
C VAL A 498 -4.28 23.04 -14.01
N LYS A 499 -5.59 23.25 -14.03
CA LYS A 499 -6.58 22.32 -13.49
C LYS A 499 -7.42 21.76 -14.62
N LYS A 500 -7.65 20.46 -14.64
CA LYS A 500 -8.62 19.88 -15.57
C LYS A 500 -10.03 20.04 -15.01
N VAL A 501 -10.92 20.56 -15.86
CA VAL A 501 -12.35 20.69 -15.59
C VAL A 501 -13.08 20.10 -16.79
N ASN A 502 -13.65 18.90 -16.62
CA ASN A 502 -14.22 18.11 -17.70
C ASN A 502 -13.20 17.92 -18.85
N ASP A 503 -13.56 18.26 -20.09
CA ASP A 503 -12.71 18.13 -21.28
C ASP A 503 -11.81 19.35 -21.54
N THR A 504 -11.57 20.18 -20.52
CA THR A 504 -10.80 21.42 -20.65
C THR A 504 -9.74 21.57 -19.57
N PHE A 505 -8.66 22.29 -19.88
CA PHE A 505 -7.69 22.80 -18.94
C PHE A 505 -8.01 24.25 -18.60
N GLN A 506 -8.21 24.54 -17.32
CA GLN A 506 -8.31 25.88 -16.76
C GLN A 506 -6.93 26.31 -16.27
N ILE A 507 -6.42 27.42 -16.80
CA ILE A 507 -5.07 27.92 -16.53
C ILE A 507 -5.15 29.12 -15.60
N GLU A 508 -4.56 29.00 -14.41
CA GLU A 508 -4.48 30.09 -13.46
C GLU A 508 -3.13 30.79 -13.60
N ILE A 509 -3.16 32.07 -13.95
CA ILE A 509 -1.96 32.88 -14.17
C ILE A 509 -1.85 33.90 -13.04
N GLU A 510 -0.66 34.04 -12.46
CA GLU A 510 -0.35 35.17 -11.59
C GLU A 510 -0.31 36.44 -12.42
N LYS A 511 -1.26 37.35 -12.15
CA LYS A 511 -1.37 38.59 -12.90
C LYS A 511 -0.10 39.43 -12.74
N GLY A 512 0.65 39.54 -13.85
CA GLY A 512 1.80 40.44 -13.94
C GLY A 512 1.36 41.89 -13.83
N LYS A 513 2.20 42.74 -13.24
CA LYS A 513 1.87 44.16 -13.05
C LYS A 513 1.63 44.79 -14.44
N TYR A 514 0.46 45.40 -14.60
CA TYR A 514 0.01 46.07 -15.85
C TYR A 514 -0.30 45.16 -17.06
N ALA A 515 -0.25 43.83 -16.93
CA ALA A 515 -0.71 42.92 -17.98
C ALA A 515 -2.25 42.83 -18.01
N GLN A 516 -2.82 42.75 -19.21
CA GLN A 516 -4.28 42.60 -19.40
C GLN A 516 -4.68 41.26 -20.03
N ASP A 517 -3.87 40.74 -20.95
CA ASP A 517 -4.04 39.43 -21.55
C ASP A 517 -2.68 38.77 -21.84
N TYR A 518 -2.72 37.48 -22.20
CA TYR A 518 -1.56 36.63 -22.38
C TYR A 518 -1.70 35.76 -23.64
N SER A 519 -0.59 35.53 -24.32
CA SER A 519 -0.48 34.45 -25.30
C SER A 519 -0.09 33.15 -24.58
N LEU A 520 -0.85 32.08 -24.78
CA LEU A 520 -0.59 30.72 -24.26
C LEU A 520 -0.04 29.82 -25.35
N PHE A 521 0.98 29.05 -24.98
CA PHE A 521 1.65 28.08 -25.82
C PHE A 521 1.66 26.70 -25.14
N VAL A 522 1.64 25.64 -25.94
CA VAL A 522 1.95 24.27 -25.51
C VAL A 522 3.13 23.76 -26.33
N GLY A 523 4.24 23.49 -25.63
CA GLY A 523 5.55 23.36 -26.28
C GLY A 523 5.90 24.67 -27.00
N ASN A 524 6.06 24.61 -28.33
CA ASN A 524 6.35 25.78 -29.17
C ASN A 524 5.13 26.26 -29.98
N ASN A 525 3.94 25.69 -29.77
CA ASN A 525 2.75 25.99 -30.56
C ASN A 525 1.86 26.98 -29.82
N LEU A 526 1.44 28.05 -30.50
CA LEU A 526 0.50 29.03 -29.98
C LEU A 526 -0.92 28.45 -29.97
N ILE A 527 -1.56 28.46 -28.81
CA ILE A 527 -2.91 27.88 -28.61
C ILE A 527 -3.96 28.98 -28.44
N CYS A 528 -3.64 30.05 -27.72
CA CYS A 528 -4.52 31.19 -27.51
C CYS A 528 -3.72 32.50 -27.46
N GLU A 529 -4.16 33.54 -28.15
CA GLU A 529 -3.47 34.84 -28.18
C GLU A 529 -3.93 35.81 -27.09
N ASN A 530 -5.20 35.75 -26.67
CA ASN A 530 -5.81 36.74 -25.78
C ASN A 530 -6.41 36.06 -24.54
N LEU A 531 -5.58 35.28 -23.85
CA LEU A 531 -5.96 34.61 -22.61
C LEU A 531 -6.04 35.64 -21.47
N THR A 532 -7.14 35.64 -20.72
CA THR A 532 -7.46 36.51 -19.60
C THR A 532 -7.99 35.64 -18.45
N GLU A 533 -8.18 36.22 -17.27
CA GLU A 533 -8.79 35.51 -16.13
C GLU A 533 -10.23 35.05 -16.43
N GLU A 534 -10.93 35.67 -17.39
CA GLU A 534 -12.31 35.34 -17.74
C GLU A 534 -12.43 34.26 -18.83
N ASN A 535 -11.39 34.07 -19.66
CA ASN A 535 -11.39 33.10 -20.76
C ASN A 535 -10.21 32.11 -20.65
N ASN A 536 -9.84 31.75 -19.43
CA ASN A 536 -8.65 30.96 -19.13
C ASN A 536 -8.76 29.44 -19.37
N THR A 537 -9.66 29.02 -20.24
CA THR A 537 -10.03 27.61 -20.41
C THR A 537 -9.74 27.15 -21.83
N ILE A 538 -9.04 26.02 -21.98
CA ILE A 538 -8.60 25.48 -23.27
C ILE A 538 -9.07 24.03 -23.43
N SER A 539 -9.54 23.64 -24.60
CA SER A 539 -9.95 22.25 -24.86
C SER A 539 -8.74 21.32 -24.81
N ILE A 540 -8.90 20.14 -24.20
CA ILE A 540 -7.89 19.09 -24.22
C ILE A 540 -7.60 18.64 -25.66
N ASP A 541 -8.63 18.60 -26.52
CA ASP A 541 -8.47 18.20 -27.91
C ASP A 541 -7.59 19.16 -28.72
N ASP A 542 -7.58 20.44 -28.36
CA ASP A 542 -6.74 21.46 -29.00
C ASP A 542 -5.26 21.28 -28.65
N VAL A 543 -4.94 20.58 -27.55
CA VAL A 543 -3.56 20.45 -27.04
C VAL A 543 -3.00 19.03 -27.08
N ARG A 544 -3.84 17.99 -27.17
CA ARG A 544 -3.43 16.57 -27.07
C ARG A 544 -2.37 16.12 -28.07
N ASN A 545 -2.29 16.79 -29.22
CA ASN A 545 -1.30 16.47 -30.27
C ASN A 545 0.07 17.14 -30.07
N PHE A 546 0.21 17.98 -29.03
CA PHE A 546 1.44 18.73 -28.76
C PHE A 546 2.24 18.19 -27.55
N VAL A 547 1.92 16.98 -27.10
CA VAL A 547 2.67 16.28 -26.04
C VAL A 547 4.11 16.04 -26.49
N GLN A 548 5.07 16.43 -25.65
CA GLN A 548 6.50 16.20 -25.88
C GLN A 548 7.09 15.45 -24.68
N ALA A 549 7.87 14.40 -24.96
CA ALA A 549 8.47 13.54 -23.93
C ALA A 549 7.46 13.01 -22.89
N GLY A 550 6.21 12.77 -23.29
CA GLY A 550 5.14 12.28 -22.41
C GLY A 550 4.50 13.35 -21.51
N LYS A 551 4.73 14.64 -21.78
CA LYS A 551 4.18 15.75 -20.98
C LYS A 551 3.46 16.81 -21.80
N TYR A 552 2.46 17.45 -21.20
CA TYR A 552 1.98 18.77 -21.60
C TYR A 552 2.89 19.83 -21.00
N SER A 553 3.41 20.77 -21.81
CA SER A 553 4.27 21.86 -21.34
C SER A 553 3.63 23.20 -21.67
N PHE A 554 2.91 23.79 -20.71
CA PHE A 554 2.23 25.08 -20.88
C PHE A 554 3.18 26.25 -20.61
N VAL A 555 3.16 27.25 -21.48
CA VAL A 555 3.99 28.47 -21.37
C VAL A 555 3.14 29.68 -21.71
N VAL A 556 3.30 30.78 -20.98
CA VAL A 556 2.55 32.02 -21.25
C VAL A 556 3.48 33.22 -21.40
N SER A 557 3.06 34.23 -22.16
CA SER A 557 3.73 35.53 -22.27
C SER A 557 2.69 36.64 -22.20
N ALA A 558 2.95 37.72 -21.45
CA ALA A 558 2.03 38.86 -21.36
C ALA A 558 2.12 39.69 -22.63
N ASN A 559 0.98 39.94 -23.29
CA ASN A 559 0.97 40.71 -24.53
C ASN A 559 1.15 42.20 -24.27
N GLU A 560 1.54 42.95 -25.31
CA GLU A 560 1.70 44.39 -25.17
C GLU A 560 0.40 45.09 -24.74
N ASN A 561 0.50 46.03 -23.79
CA ASN A 561 -0.66 46.73 -23.25
C ASN A 561 -0.33 48.21 -22.98
N GLY A 562 -1.00 49.12 -23.71
CA GLY A 562 -0.84 50.57 -23.56
C GLY A 562 0.62 51.03 -23.70
N PHE A 563 1.21 51.46 -22.59
CA PHE A 563 2.60 51.92 -22.52
C PHE A 563 3.59 50.81 -22.14
N TYR A 564 3.20 49.53 -22.17
CA TYR A 564 4.07 48.42 -21.81
C TYR A 564 4.27 47.46 -22.99
N LYS A 565 5.53 47.05 -23.21
CA LYS A 565 5.91 46.06 -24.23
C LYS A 565 5.77 44.63 -23.74
N LYS A 566 5.50 43.73 -24.69
CA LYS A 566 5.36 42.27 -24.49
C LYS A 566 6.47 41.72 -23.59
N SER A 567 6.13 40.83 -22.67
CA SER A 567 7.11 40.17 -21.79
C SER A 567 7.80 38.99 -22.48
N GLU A 568 8.82 38.45 -21.80
CA GLU A 568 9.40 37.14 -22.15
C GLU A 568 8.44 36.00 -21.76
N ASN A 569 8.68 34.80 -22.29
CA ASN A 569 7.92 33.61 -21.95
C ASN A 569 8.15 33.19 -20.49
N SER A 570 7.11 32.66 -19.84
CA SER A 570 7.20 32.05 -18.52
C SER A 570 8.09 30.80 -18.51
N LEU A 571 8.47 30.35 -17.33
CA LEU A 571 8.91 28.96 -17.16
C LEU A 571 7.76 28.01 -17.54
N PRO A 572 8.06 26.83 -18.11
CA PRO A 572 7.03 25.86 -18.48
C PRO A 572 6.38 25.26 -17.23
N PHE A 573 5.06 25.11 -17.27
CA PHE A 573 4.29 24.29 -16.35
C PHE A 573 4.06 22.92 -16.99
N GLU A 574 4.66 21.88 -16.42
CA GLU A 574 4.63 20.53 -16.98
C GLU A 574 3.59 19.65 -16.28
N ILE A 575 2.79 18.92 -17.06
CA ILE A 575 1.86 17.89 -16.58
C ILE A 575 2.21 16.58 -17.28
N ASP A 576 2.44 15.51 -16.51
CA ASP A 576 2.65 14.17 -17.06
C ASP A 576 1.34 13.63 -17.67
N VAL A 577 1.44 13.09 -18.88
CA VAL A 577 0.29 12.49 -19.58
C VAL A 577 -0.05 11.11 -19.00
N GLN A 578 0.91 10.46 -18.33
CA GLN A 578 0.73 9.19 -17.66
C GLN A 578 0.08 9.39 -16.28
N LEU A 579 -1.13 8.88 -16.08
CA LEU A 579 -1.81 8.97 -14.78
C LEU A 579 -1.09 8.15 -13.70
N ALA A 580 -1.11 8.67 -12.47
CA ALA A 580 -0.56 8.00 -11.30
C ALA A 580 -1.40 6.79 -10.88
N LYS A 581 -0.73 5.77 -10.29
CA LYS A 581 -1.42 4.58 -9.77
C LYS A 581 -2.31 4.93 -8.56
N PRO A 582 -3.57 4.45 -8.50
CA PRO A 582 -4.39 4.55 -7.29
C PRO A 582 -3.72 3.91 -6.07
N SER A 583 -3.96 4.46 -4.88
CA SER A 583 -3.63 3.82 -3.60
C SER A 583 -4.93 3.47 -2.90
N ILE A 584 -5.21 2.17 -2.80
CA ILE A 584 -6.52 1.64 -2.40
C ILE A 584 -6.51 1.14 -0.95
N SER A 585 -7.67 1.19 -0.28
CA SER A 585 -7.88 0.69 1.07
C SER A 585 -9.32 0.20 1.27
N VAL A 586 -9.52 -0.79 2.14
CA VAL A 586 -10.85 -1.28 2.51
C VAL A 586 -11.18 -0.82 3.93
N VAL A 587 -12.31 -0.12 4.09
CA VAL A 587 -12.84 0.30 5.39
C VAL A 587 -14.22 -0.34 5.56
N GLY A 588 -14.31 -1.34 6.42
CA GLY A 588 -15.52 -2.18 6.51
C GLY A 588 -15.74 -2.96 5.22
N LYS A 589 -16.81 -2.62 4.49
CA LYS A 589 -17.18 -3.24 3.19
C LYS A 589 -16.92 -2.33 1.98
N ASN A 590 -16.37 -1.15 2.21
CA ASN A 590 -16.12 -0.16 1.15
C ASN A 590 -14.66 -0.18 0.72
N LEU A 591 -14.43 -0.39 -0.57
CA LEU A 591 -13.17 -0.10 -1.25
C LEU A 591 -13.08 1.42 -1.47
N THR A 592 -11.99 2.05 -1.07
CA THR A 592 -11.79 3.50 -1.19
C THR A 592 -10.37 3.83 -1.66
N TRP A 593 -10.22 4.92 -2.41
CA TRP A 593 -8.92 5.49 -2.78
C TRP A 593 -9.00 7.02 -2.85
N GLN A 594 -7.85 7.69 -2.83
CA GLN A 594 -7.82 9.13 -3.08
C GLN A 594 -8.03 9.40 -4.58
N PRO A 595 -8.79 10.44 -4.95
CA PRO A 595 -8.93 10.82 -6.35
C PRO A 595 -7.57 11.10 -6.99
N ILE A 596 -7.32 10.50 -8.15
CA ILE A 596 -6.12 10.74 -8.95
C ILE A 596 -6.32 12.02 -9.76
N GLU A 597 -5.36 12.93 -9.67
CA GLU A 597 -5.37 14.18 -10.41
C GLU A 597 -5.51 13.89 -11.93
N TYR A 598 -6.40 14.63 -12.60
CA TYR A 598 -6.72 14.48 -14.02
C TYR A 598 -7.50 13.20 -14.43
N ALA A 599 -7.80 12.29 -13.51
CA ALA A 599 -8.65 11.12 -13.79
C ALA A 599 -10.15 11.48 -13.79
N ASP A 600 -10.89 10.93 -14.76
CA ASP A 600 -12.35 11.08 -14.92
C ASP A 600 -13.12 9.86 -14.41
N SER A 601 -12.48 8.71 -14.40
CA SER A 601 -13.07 7.45 -14.00
C SER A 601 -11.99 6.45 -13.58
N TYR A 602 -12.44 5.31 -13.06
CA TYR A 602 -11.62 4.22 -12.60
C TYR A 602 -12.19 2.91 -13.12
N GLU A 603 -11.31 1.95 -13.38
CA GLU A 603 -11.68 0.56 -13.56
C GLU A 603 -11.20 -0.22 -12.35
N VAL A 604 -12.16 -0.86 -11.67
CA VAL A 604 -11.94 -1.77 -10.56
C VAL A 604 -12.02 -3.18 -11.11
N ALA A 605 -10.91 -3.89 -11.12
CA ALA A 605 -10.89 -5.31 -11.46
C ALA A 605 -11.14 -6.12 -10.18
N LEU A 606 -12.17 -6.96 -10.21
CA LEU A 606 -12.45 -8.01 -9.24
C LEU A 606 -12.13 -9.35 -9.91
N ASP A 607 -10.98 -9.92 -9.57
CA ASP A 607 -10.35 -11.01 -10.34
C ASP A 607 -10.31 -10.66 -11.85
N ASP A 608 -11.08 -11.36 -12.69
CA ASP A 608 -11.18 -11.13 -14.13
C ASP A 608 -12.34 -10.19 -14.53
N THR A 609 -13.17 -9.75 -13.58
CA THR A 609 -14.34 -8.89 -13.85
C THR A 609 -13.99 -7.43 -13.70
N ILE A 610 -14.28 -6.60 -14.71
CA ILE A 610 -14.03 -5.16 -14.67
C ILE A 610 -15.31 -4.37 -14.36
N ILE A 611 -15.21 -3.46 -13.40
CA ILE A 611 -16.26 -2.51 -13.03
C ILE A 611 -15.76 -1.09 -13.29
N SER A 612 -16.45 -0.34 -14.15
CA SER A 612 -16.14 1.08 -14.38
C SER A 612 -16.93 1.96 -13.40
N THR A 613 -16.27 2.93 -12.78
CA THR A 613 -16.89 3.89 -11.86
C THR A 613 -16.29 5.29 -12.00
N GLN A 614 -17.07 6.33 -11.71
CA GLN A 614 -16.56 7.70 -11.56
C GLN A 614 -16.28 8.07 -10.09
N GLN A 615 -16.73 7.22 -9.16
CA GLN A 615 -16.52 7.43 -7.74
C GLN A 615 -15.21 6.80 -7.31
N ASN A 616 -14.59 7.38 -6.28
CA ASN A 616 -13.39 6.84 -5.63
C ASN A 616 -13.74 5.91 -4.45
N VAL A 617 -14.97 5.39 -4.44
CA VAL A 617 -15.49 4.42 -3.49
C VAL A 617 -16.39 3.41 -4.20
N ILE A 618 -16.28 2.14 -3.82
CA ILE A 618 -17.20 1.06 -4.22
C ILE A 618 -17.57 0.25 -2.99
N GLU A 619 -18.85 -0.05 -2.85
CA GLU A 619 -19.36 -1.00 -1.86
C GLU A 619 -19.22 -2.43 -2.39
N LEU A 620 -18.31 -3.20 -1.80
CA LEU A 620 -17.86 -4.47 -2.35
C LEU A 620 -18.87 -5.61 -2.18
N GLU A 621 -19.80 -5.51 -1.21
CA GLU A 621 -20.81 -6.55 -1.01
C GLU A 621 -21.81 -6.68 -2.17
N ASN A 622 -21.94 -5.65 -3.00
CA ASN A 622 -22.76 -5.69 -4.21
C ASN A 622 -22.13 -6.57 -5.32
N TYR A 623 -20.84 -6.88 -5.19
CA TYR A 623 -20.06 -7.56 -6.24
C TYR A 623 -19.36 -8.82 -5.74
N VAL A 624 -19.08 -8.90 -4.45
CA VAL A 624 -18.46 -10.06 -3.79
C VAL A 624 -19.52 -10.73 -2.93
N PRO A 625 -20.01 -11.93 -3.29
CA PRO A 625 -20.99 -12.66 -2.48
C PRO A 625 -20.48 -12.98 -1.07
N SER A 626 -21.39 -13.25 -0.15
CA SER A 626 -21.04 -13.67 1.22
C SER A 626 -20.17 -14.93 1.21
N ASN A 627 -19.19 -14.99 2.11
CA ASN A 627 -18.17 -16.02 2.28
C ASN A 627 -17.24 -16.21 1.08
N GLU A 628 -17.11 -15.20 0.23
CA GLU A 628 -16.18 -15.20 -0.89
C GLU A 628 -15.05 -14.19 -0.71
N ALA A 629 -13.88 -14.56 -1.21
CA ALA A 629 -12.72 -13.70 -1.34
C ALA A 629 -12.57 -13.27 -2.79
N ARG A 630 -12.21 -12.02 -3.03
CA ARG A 630 -11.88 -11.50 -4.37
C ARG A 630 -10.63 -10.65 -4.31
N GLN A 631 -9.78 -10.79 -5.33
CA GLN A 631 -8.66 -9.90 -5.57
C GLN A 631 -9.17 -8.63 -6.22
N ILE A 632 -8.70 -7.50 -5.72
CA ILE A 632 -9.13 -6.18 -6.14
C ILE A 632 -7.92 -5.36 -6.55
N LYS A 633 -7.98 -4.78 -7.74
CA LYS A 633 -7.05 -3.75 -8.20
C LYS A 633 -7.80 -2.65 -8.92
N VAL A 634 -7.25 -1.45 -8.89
CA VAL A 634 -7.87 -0.26 -9.47
C VAL A 634 -6.87 0.45 -10.35
N LEU A 635 -7.31 0.90 -11.53
CA LEU A 635 -6.56 1.79 -12.40
C LEU A 635 -7.38 3.06 -12.68
N ALA A 636 -6.71 4.17 -12.97
CA ALA A 636 -7.32 5.45 -13.28
C ALA A 636 -7.34 5.73 -14.79
N LYS A 637 -8.44 6.31 -15.27
CA LYS A 637 -8.64 6.74 -16.67
C LYS A 637 -9.02 8.22 -16.73
N GLY A 638 -8.50 8.93 -17.72
CA GLY A 638 -8.80 10.35 -17.94
C GLY A 638 -8.71 10.73 -19.41
N ASN A 639 -9.64 11.54 -19.89
CA ASN A 639 -9.67 11.99 -21.28
C ASN A 639 -8.43 12.85 -21.58
N GLY A 640 -7.69 12.49 -22.63
CA GLY A 640 -6.43 13.14 -23.01
C GLY A 640 -5.20 12.66 -22.24
N PHE A 641 -5.33 11.62 -21.42
CA PHE A 641 -4.24 11.02 -20.63
C PHE A 641 -4.09 9.53 -20.95
N LEU A 642 -2.89 8.99 -20.70
CA LEU A 642 -2.65 7.55 -20.73
C LEU A 642 -3.13 6.94 -19.40
N GLU A 643 -3.83 5.81 -19.49
CA GLU A 643 -4.36 5.08 -18.35
C GLU A 643 -3.24 4.69 -17.37
N SER A 644 -3.49 4.78 -16.06
CA SER A 644 -2.51 4.34 -15.07
C SER A 644 -2.26 2.84 -15.17
N ALA A 645 -1.10 2.37 -14.70
CA ALA A 645 -0.99 0.97 -14.31
C ALA A 645 -2.01 0.65 -13.21
N PHE A 646 -2.43 -0.61 -13.11
CA PHE A 646 -3.17 -1.07 -11.94
C PHE A 646 -2.34 -0.84 -10.67
N CYS A 647 -3.03 -0.53 -9.57
CA CYS A 647 -2.43 -0.53 -8.26
C CYS A 647 -2.04 -1.94 -7.81
N ASP A 648 -1.30 -2.01 -6.71
CA ASP A 648 -1.01 -3.27 -6.05
C ASP A 648 -2.32 -3.91 -5.56
N ASP A 649 -2.38 -5.23 -5.65
CA ASP A 649 -3.59 -5.98 -5.35
C ASP A 649 -3.92 -5.98 -3.85
N ILE A 650 -5.21 -5.91 -3.52
CA ILE A 650 -5.72 -6.19 -2.18
C ILE A 650 -6.79 -7.27 -2.22
N ILE A 651 -7.00 -7.97 -1.11
CA ILE A 651 -8.12 -8.92 -0.99
C ILE A 651 -9.21 -8.34 -0.13
N PHE A 652 -10.44 -8.53 -0.60
CA PHE A 652 -11.62 -8.40 0.22
C PHE A 652 -12.24 -9.77 0.50
N ASN A 653 -12.41 -10.08 1.79
CA ASN A 653 -13.12 -11.27 2.27
C ASN A 653 -14.50 -10.84 2.78
N ASN A 654 -15.58 -11.21 2.08
CA ASN A 654 -16.93 -10.87 2.51
C ASN A 654 -17.49 -11.91 3.50
N VAL A 655 -16.90 -12.03 4.68
CA VAL A 655 -17.31 -13.05 5.67
C VAL A 655 -18.70 -12.72 6.24
N ALA A 656 -19.58 -13.73 6.35
CA ALA A 656 -20.87 -13.61 7.03
C ALA A 656 -20.70 -13.31 8.53
N LEU A 657 -21.75 -12.75 9.17
CA LEU A 657 -21.74 -12.48 10.61
C LEU A 657 -21.47 -13.76 11.42
N GLN A 658 -20.38 -13.76 12.18
CA GLN A 658 -19.99 -14.83 13.10
C GLN A 658 -21.05 -15.05 14.18
N ARG A 659 -21.27 -16.32 14.51
CA ARG A 659 -22.03 -16.72 15.69
C ARG A 659 -21.19 -16.55 16.95
N ASP A 660 -21.74 -15.86 17.96
CA ASP A 660 -21.10 -15.69 19.27
C ASP A 660 -20.59 -17.03 19.84
N GLY A 661 -19.27 -17.12 20.07
CA GLY A 661 -18.60 -18.30 20.59
C GLY A 661 -17.70 -19.06 19.60
N TYR A 662 -17.79 -18.76 18.31
CA TYR A 662 -16.98 -19.38 17.24
C TYR A 662 -16.19 -18.29 16.50
N THR A 663 -15.05 -17.88 17.08
CA THR A 663 -14.34 -16.62 16.74
C THR A 663 -13.14 -16.78 15.80
N THR A 664 -12.86 -17.99 15.33
CA THR A 664 -11.72 -18.26 14.44
C THR A 664 -12.23 -18.68 13.08
N ASP A 665 -12.03 -17.86 12.05
CA ASP A 665 -12.27 -18.28 10.67
C ASP A 665 -11.09 -19.13 10.17
N TYR A 666 -11.33 -20.03 9.21
CA TYR A 666 -10.26 -20.74 8.50
C TYR A 666 -10.41 -20.54 6.99
N PHE A 667 -9.28 -20.33 6.30
CA PHE A 667 -9.25 -20.22 4.85
C PHE A 667 -9.00 -21.58 4.22
N TYR A 668 -9.87 -21.99 3.29
CA TYR A 668 -9.78 -23.26 2.60
C TYR A 668 -10.53 -23.20 1.27
N TYR A 669 -10.11 -23.90 0.21
CA TYR A 669 -10.78 -23.86 -1.11
C TYR A 669 -11.18 -22.47 -1.62
N GLY A 670 -10.29 -21.49 -1.51
CA GLY A 670 -10.55 -20.13 -2.00
C GLY A 670 -11.59 -19.34 -1.21
N LYS A 671 -12.05 -19.84 -0.06
CA LYS A 671 -13.11 -19.25 0.76
C LYS A 671 -12.67 -19.16 2.22
N THR A 672 -13.22 -18.17 2.92
CA THR A 672 -13.10 -18.06 4.37
C THR A 672 -14.35 -18.69 4.97
N TYR A 673 -14.16 -19.75 5.74
CA TYR A 673 -15.23 -20.46 6.44
C TYR A 673 -15.18 -20.12 7.92
N ASP A 674 -16.35 -20.09 8.54
CA ASP A 674 -16.47 -20.16 10.00
C ASP A 674 -16.63 -21.63 10.43
N TYR A 675 -16.81 -21.84 11.74
CA TYR A 675 -17.05 -23.18 12.29
C TYR A 675 -18.55 -23.51 12.44
N GLU A 676 -19.45 -22.73 11.83
CA GLU A 676 -20.88 -23.03 11.68
C GLU A 676 -21.14 -23.67 10.31
N MET A 677 -21.27 -25.00 10.28
CA MET A 677 -21.53 -25.73 9.04
C MET A 677 -23.00 -25.56 8.65
N THR A 678 -23.24 -24.99 7.48
CA THR A 678 -24.57 -24.77 6.88
C THR A 678 -24.88 -25.72 5.72
N SER A 679 -23.90 -26.55 5.32
CA SER A 679 -24.06 -27.60 4.33
C SER A 679 -23.12 -28.79 4.56
N GLN A 680 -23.42 -29.93 3.93
CA GLN A 680 -22.54 -31.10 3.95
C GLN A 680 -21.18 -30.82 3.30
N ASP A 681 -21.15 -29.97 2.26
CA ASP A 681 -19.93 -29.59 1.56
C ASP A 681 -18.97 -28.81 2.48
N GLU A 682 -19.47 -27.83 3.25
CA GLU A 682 -18.67 -27.11 4.25
C GLU A 682 -18.08 -28.06 5.30
N LEU A 683 -18.86 -29.04 5.75
CA LEU A 683 -18.39 -30.06 6.70
C LEU A 683 -17.29 -30.95 6.09
N ASN A 684 -17.45 -31.39 4.84
CA ASN A 684 -16.43 -32.17 4.11
C ASN A 684 -15.11 -31.38 4.05
N LYS A 685 -15.21 -30.09 3.71
CA LYS A 685 -14.08 -29.17 3.59
C LYS A 685 -13.37 -28.96 4.92
N LEU A 686 -14.10 -28.76 6.01
CA LEU A 686 -13.50 -28.66 7.34
C LEU A 686 -12.76 -29.95 7.71
N CYS A 687 -13.39 -31.11 7.52
CA CYS A 687 -12.75 -32.40 7.81
C CYS A 687 -11.46 -32.58 7.00
N GLN A 688 -11.48 -32.23 5.71
CA GLN A 688 -10.28 -32.27 4.87
C GLN A 688 -9.20 -31.31 5.36
N TYR A 689 -9.55 -30.05 5.67
CA TYR A 689 -8.61 -29.06 6.20
C TYR A 689 -7.95 -29.52 7.50
N MET A 690 -8.75 -30.07 8.43
CA MET A 690 -8.27 -30.61 9.70
C MET A 690 -7.33 -31.80 9.50
N VAL A 691 -7.70 -32.74 8.62
CA VAL A 691 -6.90 -33.93 8.33
C VAL A 691 -5.64 -33.59 7.56
N TYR A 692 -5.66 -32.69 6.58
CA TYR A 692 -4.43 -32.23 5.94
C TYR A 692 -3.48 -31.60 6.94
N ASN A 693 -3.96 -30.78 7.89
CA ASN A 693 -3.11 -30.08 8.86
C ASN A 693 -2.84 -30.84 10.18
N PHE A 694 -3.30 -32.09 10.31
CA PHE A 694 -3.23 -32.87 11.55
C PHE A 694 -3.75 -32.11 12.77
N LEU A 695 -4.88 -31.42 12.61
CA LEU A 695 -5.55 -30.70 13.69
C LEU A 695 -6.28 -31.70 14.59
N GLU A 696 -5.78 -31.86 15.81
CA GLU A 696 -6.29 -32.85 16.76
C GLU A 696 -7.67 -32.52 17.31
N MET A 697 -8.10 -31.25 17.26
CA MET A 697 -9.39 -30.83 17.78
C MET A 697 -10.01 -29.70 16.95
N GLY A 698 -11.34 -29.74 16.81
CA GLY A 698 -12.14 -28.67 16.22
C GLY A 698 -13.51 -28.61 16.88
N ASN A 699 -13.95 -27.41 17.26
CA ASN A 699 -15.31 -27.19 17.78
C ASN A 699 -16.15 -26.65 16.64
N VAL A 700 -17.29 -27.28 16.36
CA VAL A 700 -18.18 -26.91 15.25
C VAL A 700 -19.61 -26.75 15.72
N TYR A 701 -20.39 -25.96 14.99
CA TYR A 701 -21.84 -25.93 15.10
C TYR A 701 -22.43 -26.49 13.81
N ILE A 702 -23.19 -27.59 13.87
CA ILE A 702 -23.85 -28.16 12.68
C ILE A 702 -25.27 -27.59 12.58
N ASN A 703 -25.53 -26.79 11.55
CA ASN A 703 -26.81 -26.10 11.33
C ASN A 703 -27.50 -26.48 10.00
N PHE A 704 -27.26 -27.68 9.49
CA PHE A 704 -27.93 -28.20 8.30
C PHE A 704 -28.46 -29.61 8.53
N ASP A 705 -29.45 -30.00 7.73
CA ASP A 705 -30.10 -31.32 7.73
C ASP A 705 -30.62 -31.75 9.11
N ASP A 706 -31.91 -31.53 9.38
CA ASP A 706 -32.54 -31.91 10.65
C ASP A 706 -33.04 -33.37 10.67
N GLN A 707 -32.64 -34.21 9.70
CA GLN A 707 -33.04 -35.60 9.60
C GLN A 707 -31.93 -36.56 10.01
N THR A 708 -30.71 -36.30 9.53
CA THR A 708 -29.53 -37.16 9.72
C THR A 708 -28.76 -36.83 10.99
N THR A 709 -28.15 -37.83 11.64
CA THR A 709 -27.35 -37.58 12.85
C THR A 709 -26.01 -36.94 12.51
N ILE A 710 -25.43 -36.16 13.43
CA ILE A 710 -24.09 -35.60 13.30
C ILE A 710 -23.06 -36.71 13.04
N ARG A 711 -23.22 -37.90 13.66
CA ARG A 711 -22.35 -39.05 13.38
C ARG A 711 -22.33 -39.39 11.89
N ASP A 712 -23.51 -39.50 11.28
CA ASP A 712 -23.62 -39.98 9.91
C ASP A 712 -23.12 -38.91 8.93
N LYS A 713 -23.36 -37.61 9.20
CA LYS A 713 -22.82 -36.49 8.41
C LYS A 713 -21.30 -36.41 8.46
N VAL A 714 -20.72 -36.57 9.65
CA VAL A 714 -19.26 -36.66 9.77
C VAL A 714 -18.76 -37.93 9.09
N GLY A 715 -19.50 -39.05 9.19
CA GLY A 715 -19.19 -40.27 8.44
C GLY A 715 -19.11 -40.02 6.93
N ILE A 716 -20.06 -39.27 6.36
CA ILE A 716 -20.02 -38.85 4.95
C ILE A 716 -18.79 -37.99 4.67
N ALA A 717 -18.50 -36.99 5.51
CA ALA A 717 -17.34 -36.12 5.35
C ALA A 717 -16.01 -36.88 5.40
N LEU A 718 -15.90 -37.87 6.28
CA LEU A 718 -14.70 -38.71 6.39
C LEU A 718 -14.55 -39.69 5.21
N ASN A 719 -15.67 -40.18 4.65
CA ASN A 719 -15.64 -41.01 3.45
C ASN A 719 -15.26 -40.23 2.19
N ASN A 720 -15.47 -38.90 2.19
CA ASN A 720 -15.13 -38.01 1.08
C ASN A 720 -13.72 -37.42 1.19
N LEU A 721 -12.90 -37.87 2.14
CA LEU A 721 -11.53 -37.36 2.26
C LEU A 721 -10.68 -37.76 1.05
N HIS A 722 -9.92 -36.80 0.54
CA HIS A 722 -8.92 -37.02 -0.50
C HIS A 722 -7.61 -37.48 0.15
N GLY A 723 -7.16 -38.68 -0.20
CA GLY A 723 -5.87 -39.23 0.19
C GLY A 723 -5.94 -40.25 1.32
N THR A 724 -4.82 -40.94 1.56
CA THR A 724 -4.74 -42.02 2.55
C THR A 724 -4.32 -41.47 3.90
N PHE A 725 -5.20 -41.57 4.90
CA PHE A 725 -4.88 -41.16 6.27
C PHE A 725 -5.23 -42.25 7.27
N ASP A 726 -4.33 -42.49 8.22
CA ASP A 726 -4.59 -43.33 9.38
C ASP A 726 -4.81 -42.44 10.62
N PHE A 727 -6.06 -42.30 11.04
CA PHE A 727 -6.44 -41.57 12.24
C PHE A 727 -7.62 -42.25 12.95
N LYS A 728 -7.70 -42.03 14.26
CA LYS A 728 -8.91 -42.29 15.03
C LYS A 728 -9.65 -40.97 15.22
N TYR A 729 -10.98 -41.03 15.29
CA TYR A 729 -11.78 -39.85 15.55
C TYR A 729 -12.83 -40.08 16.64
N LEU A 730 -13.14 -39.04 17.38
CA LEU A 730 -14.20 -38.98 18.38
C LEU A 730 -15.06 -37.73 18.13
N ILE A 731 -16.38 -37.90 18.25
CA ILE A 731 -17.36 -36.83 18.05
C ILE A 731 -18.23 -36.74 19.30
N THR A 732 -18.34 -35.55 19.89
CA THR A 732 -19.32 -35.28 20.97
C THR A 732 -20.71 -35.03 20.40
N ASN A 733 -21.76 -35.28 21.18
CA ASN A 733 -23.16 -35.05 20.75
C ASN A 733 -23.55 -35.79 19.44
N LYS A 734 -22.87 -36.89 19.12
CA LYS A 734 -22.98 -37.63 17.85
C LYS A 734 -24.40 -38.11 17.48
N SER A 735 -25.31 -38.21 18.45
CA SER A 735 -26.70 -38.62 18.24
C SER A 735 -27.64 -37.44 17.92
N ASN A 736 -27.20 -36.20 18.16
CA ASN A 736 -27.94 -35.01 17.79
C ASN A 736 -27.99 -34.88 16.27
N LYS A 737 -28.97 -34.12 15.76
CA LYS A 737 -29.09 -33.84 14.33
C LYS A 737 -28.46 -32.50 13.97
N THR A 738 -28.59 -31.51 14.84
CA THR A 738 -27.96 -30.18 14.73
C THR A 738 -27.39 -29.76 16.10
N GLY A 739 -26.59 -28.70 16.11
CA GLY A 739 -26.03 -28.09 17.31
C GLY A 739 -24.52 -28.27 17.46
N GLU A 740 -24.01 -27.89 18.63
CA GLU A 740 -22.58 -27.92 18.93
C GLU A 740 -22.03 -29.34 18.97
N SER A 741 -20.89 -29.54 18.32
CA SER A 741 -20.13 -30.78 18.37
C SER A 741 -18.64 -30.49 18.41
N LYS A 742 -17.89 -31.35 19.07
CA LYS A 742 -16.43 -31.31 19.12
C LYS A 742 -15.91 -32.53 18.38
N PHE A 743 -15.07 -32.28 17.39
CA PHE A 743 -14.31 -33.28 16.67
C PHE A 743 -12.95 -33.41 17.33
N THR A 744 -12.51 -34.65 17.54
CA THR A 744 -11.18 -34.95 18.06
C THR A 744 -10.56 -36.02 17.19
N PHE A 745 -9.45 -35.70 16.53
CA PHE A 745 -8.67 -36.60 15.72
C PHE A 745 -7.41 -37.02 16.49
N THR A 746 -7.02 -38.28 16.33
CA THR A 746 -5.78 -38.82 16.90
C THR A 746 -5.00 -39.47 15.77
N TYR A 747 -3.86 -38.86 15.44
CA TYR A 747 -3.00 -39.28 14.34
C TYR A 747 -1.83 -40.12 14.86
N THR A 748 -1.47 -41.17 14.13
CA THR A 748 -0.23 -41.92 14.40
C THR A 748 0.94 -41.24 13.70
N ARG A 749 1.68 -40.37 14.41
CA ARG A 749 2.81 -39.64 13.80
C ARG A 749 4.03 -40.55 13.64
N ILE A 750 4.51 -40.69 12.40
CA ILE A 750 5.80 -41.33 12.09
C ILE A 750 6.84 -40.21 11.92
N SER A 751 7.87 -40.21 12.76
CA SER A 751 8.82 -39.09 12.90
C SER A 751 10.17 -39.31 12.19
N SER A 752 10.34 -40.43 11.49
CA SER A 752 11.57 -40.77 10.79
C SER A 752 11.30 -41.71 9.62
N ALA A 753 12.12 -41.60 8.57
CA ALA A 753 12.12 -42.57 7.48
C ALA A 753 12.31 -44.00 8.02
N PRO A 754 11.64 -45.00 7.44
CA PRO A 754 11.77 -46.38 7.86
C PRO A 754 13.18 -46.92 7.57
N ASN A 755 13.69 -47.78 8.46
CA ASN A 755 15.03 -48.35 8.36
C ASN A 755 15.01 -49.68 7.60
N TYR A 756 14.71 -49.63 6.30
CA TYR A 756 14.95 -50.71 5.36
C TYR A 756 15.56 -50.17 4.06
N THR A 757 16.24 -51.04 3.34
CA THR A 757 16.81 -50.72 2.03
C THR A 757 15.84 -51.19 0.96
N VAL A 758 15.41 -50.27 0.09
CA VAL A 758 14.75 -50.63 -1.17
C VAL A 758 15.85 -50.84 -2.21
N ASP A 759 15.98 -52.07 -2.70
CA ASP A 759 17.06 -52.49 -3.61
C ASP A 759 16.55 -52.60 -5.06
N THR A 760 16.03 -51.49 -5.58
CA THR A 760 15.62 -51.35 -6.99
C THR A 760 16.35 -50.15 -7.59
N PRO A 761 17.48 -50.32 -8.29
CA PRO A 761 18.14 -49.20 -8.96
C PRO A 761 17.27 -48.70 -10.12
N GLN A 762 17.15 -47.39 -10.27
CA GLN A 762 16.68 -46.81 -11.52
C GLN A 762 17.65 -47.15 -12.64
N LYS A 763 17.13 -47.55 -13.80
CA LYS A 763 17.99 -47.84 -14.94
C LYS A 763 18.22 -46.57 -15.75
N GLU A 764 19.48 -46.14 -15.84
CA GLU A 764 19.92 -45.10 -16.78
C GLU A 764 19.49 -45.50 -18.20
N GLY A 765 18.49 -44.82 -18.76
CA GLY A 765 17.90 -45.18 -20.05
C GLY A 765 17.10 -44.07 -20.73
N LEU A 766 16.49 -43.16 -19.97
CA LEU A 766 15.79 -41.99 -20.50
C LEU A 766 16.37 -40.73 -19.86
N ILE A 767 16.66 -39.72 -20.68
CA ILE A 767 17.12 -38.41 -20.19
C ILE A 767 15.90 -37.63 -19.74
N ALA A 768 15.83 -37.26 -18.45
CA ALA A 768 14.79 -36.39 -17.92
C ALA A 768 14.73 -35.08 -18.72
N TYR A 769 13.53 -34.69 -19.15
CA TYR A 769 13.29 -33.36 -19.70
C TYR A 769 13.51 -32.31 -18.60
N LYS A 770 14.32 -31.29 -18.90
CA LYS A 770 14.52 -30.12 -18.03
C LYS A 770 15.05 -28.93 -18.82
N THR A 771 14.99 -27.75 -18.21
CA THR A 771 15.56 -26.54 -18.82
C THR A 771 17.07 -26.68 -19.07
N SER A 772 17.54 -26.03 -20.14
CA SER A 772 18.97 -25.84 -20.40
C SER A 772 19.54 -24.59 -19.72
N THR A 773 18.67 -23.73 -19.18
CA THR A 773 19.01 -22.47 -18.52
C THR A 773 18.34 -22.39 -17.14
N PRO A 774 18.87 -23.11 -16.13
CA PRO A 774 18.32 -23.10 -14.78
C PRO A 774 18.24 -21.69 -14.19
N ARG A 775 17.26 -21.48 -13.31
CA ARG A 775 17.11 -20.20 -12.58
C ARG A 775 18.24 -20.02 -11.57
N SER A 776 18.51 -18.77 -11.19
CA SER A 776 19.53 -18.44 -10.20
C SER A 776 19.18 -18.99 -8.80
N ALA A 777 20.21 -19.17 -7.97
CA ALA A 777 20.02 -19.70 -6.61
C ALA A 777 19.19 -18.79 -5.69
N ASP A 778 19.12 -17.50 -6.01
CA ASP A 778 18.35 -16.46 -5.31
C ASP A 778 16.98 -16.14 -5.95
N TYR A 779 16.60 -16.81 -7.05
CA TYR A 779 15.27 -16.67 -7.65
C TYR A 779 14.18 -17.03 -6.63
N ASP A 780 13.26 -16.11 -6.33
CA ASP A 780 12.16 -16.36 -5.39
C ASP A 780 10.78 -15.94 -5.93
N ASP A 781 10.67 -15.69 -7.23
CA ASP A 781 9.45 -15.20 -7.89
C ASP A 781 8.42 -16.31 -8.17
N PHE A 782 8.27 -17.25 -7.22
CA PHE A 782 7.32 -18.35 -7.30
C PHE A 782 5.88 -17.89 -7.08
N ALA A 783 4.92 -18.57 -7.70
CA ALA A 783 3.51 -18.18 -7.63
C ALA A 783 2.98 -18.00 -6.19
N PRO A 784 3.32 -18.87 -5.22
CA PRO A 784 2.80 -18.70 -3.86
C PRO A 784 3.34 -17.51 -3.09
N GLU A 785 4.45 -16.90 -3.53
CA GLU A 785 4.94 -15.68 -2.92
C GLU A 785 4.11 -14.46 -3.29
N LYS A 786 3.41 -14.52 -4.43
CA LYS A 786 2.55 -13.50 -5.01
C LYS A 786 1.10 -13.62 -4.53
N TYR A 787 0.70 -14.79 -4.01
CA TYR A 787 -0.63 -14.98 -3.47
C TYR A 787 -0.86 -14.08 -2.25
N ILE A 788 -1.95 -13.35 -2.29
CA ILE A 788 -2.24 -12.30 -1.31
C ILE A 788 -2.97 -12.92 -0.09
N VAL A 789 -3.75 -14.00 -0.31
CA VAL A 789 -4.41 -14.77 0.76
C VAL A 789 -3.37 -15.67 1.41
N SER A 790 -3.46 -15.85 2.73
CA SER A 790 -2.60 -16.78 3.46
C SER A 790 -3.43 -17.90 4.09
N GLN A 791 -2.93 -19.13 3.99
CA GLN A 791 -3.49 -20.29 4.67
C GLN A 791 -2.51 -20.76 5.74
N ASP A 792 -2.99 -20.99 6.96
CA ASP A 792 -2.14 -21.56 8.01
C ASP A 792 -1.74 -23.00 7.66
N VAL A 793 -0.46 -23.32 7.83
CA VAL A 793 0.16 -24.60 7.43
C VAL A 793 0.85 -25.25 8.61
N TRP A 794 0.47 -26.50 8.92
CA TRP A 794 1.09 -27.32 9.97
C TRP A 794 1.90 -28.51 9.45
N THR A 795 1.57 -29.01 8.26
CA THR A 795 2.08 -30.24 7.65
C THR A 795 2.43 -30.00 6.17
N THR A 796 3.02 -30.99 5.51
CA THR A 796 3.32 -30.97 4.08
C THR A 796 2.06 -31.09 3.21
N ASP A 797 1.07 -31.87 3.62
CA ASP A 797 -0.25 -31.91 2.96
C ASP A 797 -0.99 -30.58 3.13
N GLY A 798 -0.86 -29.92 4.29
CA GLY A 798 -1.36 -28.55 4.51
C GLY A 798 -0.66 -27.52 3.63
N LEU A 799 0.64 -27.69 3.34
CA LEU A 799 1.39 -26.87 2.40
C LEU A 799 0.90 -27.08 0.96
N MET A 800 0.77 -28.33 0.51
CA MET A 800 0.19 -28.65 -0.80
C MET A 800 -1.20 -28.05 -0.92
N SER A 801 -2.05 -28.22 0.09
CA SER A 801 -3.39 -27.63 0.13
C SER A 801 -3.35 -26.11 0.02
N ALA A 802 -2.46 -25.41 0.73
CA ALA A 802 -2.34 -23.96 0.60
C ALA A 802 -1.99 -23.55 -0.83
N VAL A 803 -1.03 -24.23 -1.46
CA VAL A 803 -0.59 -23.93 -2.83
C VAL A 803 -1.67 -24.29 -3.87
N GLU A 804 -2.30 -25.46 -3.77
CA GLU A 804 -3.43 -25.89 -4.62
C GLU A 804 -4.57 -24.86 -4.58
N ASN A 805 -4.81 -24.27 -3.40
CA ASN A 805 -5.84 -23.26 -3.17
C ASN A 805 -5.38 -21.82 -3.41
N LYS A 806 -4.27 -21.63 -4.13
CA LYS A 806 -3.69 -20.32 -4.47
C LYS A 806 -3.50 -19.42 -3.25
N ALA A 807 -3.07 -20.00 -2.13
CA ALA A 807 -2.79 -19.30 -0.88
C ALA A 807 -1.31 -19.35 -0.52
N LYS A 808 -0.81 -18.23 -0.01
CA LYS A 808 0.52 -18.10 0.56
C LYS A 808 0.63 -18.97 1.82
N PRO A 809 1.59 -19.90 1.90
CA PRO A 809 1.76 -20.74 3.08
C PRO A 809 2.16 -19.92 4.32
N LYS A 810 1.29 -19.86 5.34
CA LYS A 810 1.59 -19.28 6.65
C LYS A 810 1.95 -20.38 7.63
N PHE A 811 3.24 -20.70 7.66
CA PHE A 811 3.74 -21.82 8.45
C PHE A 811 3.62 -21.60 9.96
N ALA A 812 2.90 -22.49 10.64
CA ALA A 812 2.90 -22.58 12.10
C ALA A 812 4.32 -22.83 12.63
N SER A 813 4.57 -22.48 13.89
CA SER A 813 5.87 -22.71 14.54
C SER A 813 6.26 -24.19 14.58
N SER A 814 5.27 -25.09 14.60
CA SER A 814 5.45 -26.55 14.55
C SER A 814 5.71 -27.12 13.15
N ALA A 815 5.50 -26.35 12.08
CA ALA A 815 5.53 -26.82 10.69
C ALA A 815 6.96 -26.94 10.11
N VAL A 816 7.88 -27.57 10.86
CA VAL A 816 9.31 -27.63 10.50
C VAL A 816 9.53 -28.39 9.19
N VAL A 817 8.90 -29.56 9.02
CA VAL A 817 9.04 -30.39 7.82
C VAL A 817 8.44 -29.68 6.60
N ALA A 818 7.26 -29.08 6.74
CA ALA A 818 6.63 -28.31 5.67
C ALA A 818 7.54 -27.17 5.15
N LYS A 819 8.20 -26.44 6.04
CA LYS A 819 9.19 -25.41 5.64
C LYS A 819 10.37 -25.99 4.87
N GLN A 820 10.88 -27.15 5.29
CA GLN A 820 11.97 -27.84 4.60
C GLN A 820 11.55 -28.29 3.20
N ILE A 821 10.35 -28.84 3.07
CA ILE A 821 9.77 -29.25 1.79
C ILE A 821 9.55 -28.06 0.87
N TYR A 822 9.03 -26.95 1.38
CA TYR A 822 8.86 -25.76 0.57
C TYR A 822 10.20 -25.24 0.03
N ALA A 823 11.25 -25.22 0.85
CA ALA A 823 12.60 -24.86 0.40
C ALA A 823 13.18 -25.87 -0.60
N LYS A 824 12.98 -27.17 -0.38
CA LYS A 824 13.42 -28.23 -1.31
C LYS A 824 12.70 -28.14 -2.66
N ALA A 825 11.39 -27.89 -2.66
CA ALA A 825 10.59 -27.69 -3.86
C ALA A 825 11.09 -26.48 -4.66
N LYS A 826 11.35 -25.32 -4.01
CA LYS A 826 11.98 -24.16 -4.67
C LYS A 826 13.32 -24.52 -5.31
N SER A 827 14.15 -25.29 -4.60
CA SER A 827 15.45 -25.73 -5.13
C SER A 827 15.32 -26.64 -6.35
N ILE A 828 14.34 -27.55 -6.36
CA ILE A 828 14.08 -28.44 -7.49
C ILE A 828 13.63 -27.62 -8.70
N LEU A 829 12.63 -26.76 -8.53
CA LEU A 829 12.06 -25.94 -9.60
C LEU A 829 13.07 -24.95 -10.22
N ARG A 830 14.05 -24.47 -9.44
CA ARG A 830 15.16 -23.67 -9.99
C ARG A 830 16.05 -24.48 -10.92
N ASP A 831 16.25 -25.77 -10.64
CA ASP A 831 17.12 -26.64 -11.43
C ASP A 831 16.42 -27.13 -12.72
N ILE A 832 15.12 -27.46 -12.64
CA ILE A 832 14.41 -28.13 -13.73
C ILE A 832 13.58 -27.21 -14.62
N CYS A 833 13.19 -26.01 -14.14
CA CYS A 833 12.33 -25.07 -14.87
C CYS A 833 13.02 -23.72 -15.14
N SER A 834 12.56 -23.03 -16.19
CA SER A 834 12.89 -21.64 -16.52
C SER A 834 11.64 -20.86 -16.94
N ASP A 835 11.73 -19.53 -16.99
CA ASP A 835 10.57 -18.65 -17.21
C ASP A 835 10.12 -18.56 -18.67
N ASP A 836 10.95 -19.04 -19.61
CA ASP A 836 10.64 -19.16 -21.03
C ASP A 836 9.94 -20.48 -21.40
N MET A 837 9.79 -21.41 -20.43
CA MET A 837 9.07 -22.66 -20.63
C MET A 837 7.56 -22.46 -20.57
N THR A 838 6.84 -23.18 -21.45
CA THR A 838 5.38 -23.26 -21.41
C THR A 838 4.88 -24.10 -20.23
N ASP A 839 3.59 -23.96 -19.86
CA ASP A 839 2.97 -24.77 -18.80
C ASP A 839 3.16 -26.28 -19.07
N TYR A 840 2.95 -26.72 -20.33
CA TYR A 840 3.20 -28.10 -20.76
C TYR A 840 4.65 -28.55 -20.48
N GLN A 841 5.63 -27.74 -20.88
CA GLN A 841 7.05 -28.06 -20.70
C GLN A 841 7.44 -28.13 -19.22
N LYS A 842 6.90 -27.23 -18.38
CA LYS A 842 7.15 -27.27 -16.94
C LYS A 842 6.53 -28.50 -16.30
N CYS A 843 5.30 -28.86 -16.66
CA CYS A 843 4.66 -30.09 -16.22
C CYS A 843 5.49 -31.33 -16.60
N LEU A 844 6.02 -31.40 -17.82
CA LEU A 844 6.87 -32.49 -18.27
C LEU A 844 8.18 -32.57 -17.45
N ALA A 845 8.82 -31.43 -17.19
CA ALA A 845 10.04 -31.40 -16.39
C ALA A 845 9.80 -31.85 -14.93
N ILE A 846 8.68 -31.42 -14.34
CA ILE A 846 8.27 -31.82 -12.99
C ILE A 846 7.96 -33.32 -12.95
N HIS A 847 7.21 -33.83 -13.93
CA HIS A 847 6.91 -35.24 -14.09
C HIS A 847 8.20 -36.08 -14.11
N ASP A 848 9.09 -35.78 -15.06
CA ASP A 848 10.32 -36.53 -15.27
C ASP A 848 11.25 -36.48 -14.07
N TYR A 849 11.31 -35.33 -13.39
CA TYR A 849 12.07 -35.21 -12.15
C TYR A 849 11.54 -36.19 -11.09
N LEU A 850 10.22 -36.23 -10.86
CA LEU A 850 9.65 -37.11 -9.84
C LEU A 850 9.85 -38.58 -10.18
N VAL A 851 9.56 -38.98 -11.42
CA VAL A 851 9.72 -40.36 -11.88
C VAL A 851 11.19 -40.79 -11.84
N ASN A 852 12.16 -39.91 -12.15
CA ASN A 852 13.59 -40.24 -12.10
C ASN A 852 14.28 -39.99 -10.75
N ASN A 853 13.58 -39.52 -9.72
CA ASN A 853 14.21 -39.28 -8.41
C ASN A 853 13.53 -39.99 -7.27
N ILE A 854 12.35 -40.57 -7.46
CA ILE A 854 11.66 -41.33 -6.43
C ILE A 854 11.74 -42.81 -6.79
N THR A 855 12.00 -43.63 -5.77
CA THR A 855 11.91 -45.09 -5.88
C THR A 855 10.57 -45.56 -5.31
N TYR A 856 9.88 -46.45 -6.03
CA TYR A 856 8.56 -46.92 -5.62
C TYR A 856 8.65 -47.95 -4.48
N ASP A 857 8.05 -47.62 -3.34
CA ASP A 857 8.21 -48.37 -2.09
C ASP A 857 7.30 -49.60 -1.95
N THR A 858 7.59 -50.62 -2.76
CA THR A 858 6.87 -51.91 -2.68
C THR A 858 7.06 -52.65 -1.34
N VAL A 859 8.16 -52.39 -0.63
CA VAL A 859 8.49 -53.05 0.64
C VAL A 859 7.61 -52.49 1.76
N GLY A 860 7.57 -51.17 1.91
CA GLY A 860 6.73 -50.48 2.89
C GLY A 860 5.24 -50.81 2.73
N LEU A 861 4.76 -50.87 1.48
CA LEU A 861 3.39 -51.26 1.15
C LEU A 861 3.06 -52.69 1.62
N SER A 862 4.00 -53.62 1.49
CA SER A 862 3.79 -55.04 1.82
C SER A 862 3.86 -55.38 3.31
N MET A 863 4.48 -54.53 4.14
CA MET A 863 4.79 -54.88 5.53
C MET A 863 3.57 -54.86 6.47
N GLN A 864 2.40 -54.34 6.07
CA GLN A 864 1.15 -54.23 6.88
C GLN A 864 1.35 -53.83 8.36
N THR A 865 2.46 -53.16 8.69
CA THR A 865 2.63 -52.59 10.02
C THR A 865 1.71 -51.39 10.13
N SER A 866 1.25 -51.05 11.34
CA SER A 866 0.51 -49.82 11.66
C SER A 866 1.31 -48.51 11.41
N ALA A 867 2.32 -48.58 10.54
CA ALA A 867 3.23 -47.55 10.07
C ALA A 867 2.94 -47.23 8.58
N VAL A 868 1.67 -47.28 8.17
CA VAL A 868 1.21 -46.94 6.80
C VAL A 868 1.48 -45.46 6.46
N GLY A 869 1.89 -44.61 7.41
CA GLY A 869 1.92 -43.17 7.19
C GLY A 869 3.03 -42.63 6.29
N TYR A 870 4.28 -43.09 6.42
CA TYR A 870 5.42 -42.23 6.02
C TYR A 870 5.60 -42.05 4.51
N PHE A 871 5.50 -43.14 3.75
CA PHE A 871 5.73 -43.18 2.30
C PHE A 871 4.58 -42.59 1.46
N HIS A 872 3.51 -42.09 2.11
CA HIS A 872 2.40 -41.37 1.49
C HIS A 872 2.53 -39.83 1.55
N PHE A 873 3.57 -39.31 2.21
CA PHE A 873 3.76 -37.87 2.37
C PHE A 873 4.82 -37.31 1.41
N ILE A 874 4.69 -36.02 1.09
CA ILE A 874 5.61 -35.28 0.19
C ILE A 874 7.05 -35.34 0.70
N GLU A 875 7.27 -35.36 2.01
CA GLU A 875 8.62 -35.45 2.56
C GLU A 875 9.34 -36.75 2.24
N SER A 876 8.63 -37.86 2.12
CA SER A 876 9.24 -39.13 1.71
C SER A 876 9.79 -39.03 0.28
N ALA A 877 8.98 -38.50 -0.64
CA ALA A 877 9.35 -38.27 -2.03
C ALA A 877 10.50 -37.26 -2.17
N LEU A 878 10.38 -36.05 -1.63
CA LEU A 878 11.29 -34.95 -1.96
C LEU A 878 12.55 -34.86 -1.10
N LEU A 879 12.56 -35.43 0.11
CA LEU A 879 13.77 -35.46 0.96
C LEU A 879 14.48 -36.80 0.94
N TYR A 880 13.75 -37.90 0.75
CA TYR A 880 14.29 -39.25 0.85
C TYR A 880 14.18 -40.06 -0.42
N ASN A 881 13.64 -39.49 -1.50
CA ASN A 881 13.58 -40.14 -2.81
C ASN A 881 12.84 -41.50 -2.76
N LEU A 882 11.81 -41.60 -1.91
CA LEU A 882 11.09 -42.84 -1.63
C LEU A 882 9.60 -42.55 -1.45
N GLY A 883 8.71 -43.27 -2.12
CA GLY A 883 7.27 -43.04 -1.94
C GLY A 883 6.37 -44.05 -2.63
N VAL A 884 5.07 -43.93 -2.37
CA VAL A 884 3.99 -44.59 -3.12
C VAL A 884 3.11 -43.56 -3.82
N CYS A 885 2.04 -44.00 -4.49
CA CYS A 885 1.19 -43.16 -5.35
C CYS A 885 0.79 -41.80 -4.74
N ASP A 886 0.40 -41.76 -3.47
CA ASP A 886 0.09 -40.51 -2.76
C ASP A 886 1.26 -39.52 -2.76
N ALA A 887 2.48 -39.97 -2.47
CA ALA A 887 3.65 -39.10 -2.37
C ALA A 887 4.04 -38.52 -3.74
N TYR A 888 3.92 -39.29 -4.82
CA TYR A 888 4.11 -38.80 -6.19
C TYR A 888 3.06 -37.73 -6.52
N ALA A 889 1.78 -38.07 -6.35
CA ALA A 889 0.69 -37.19 -6.74
C ALA A 889 0.68 -35.87 -5.94
N LYS A 890 0.89 -35.93 -4.63
CA LYS A 890 0.98 -34.73 -3.78
C LYS A 890 2.19 -33.84 -4.13
N SER A 891 3.34 -34.46 -4.42
CA SER A 891 4.54 -33.72 -4.85
C SER A 891 4.34 -33.04 -6.18
N TYR A 892 3.69 -33.72 -7.14
CA TYR A 892 3.38 -33.16 -8.45
C TYR A 892 2.41 -31.96 -8.35
N THR A 893 1.36 -32.07 -7.52
CA THR A 893 0.45 -30.95 -7.21
C THR A 893 1.20 -29.75 -6.64
N LEU A 894 2.04 -29.97 -5.63
CA LEU A 894 2.81 -28.89 -4.99
C LEU A 894 3.74 -28.19 -5.99
N LEU A 895 4.52 -28.96 -6.76
CA LEU A 895 5.49 -28.41 -7.71
C LEU A 895 4.82 -27.65 -8.85
N CYS A 896 3.73 -28.18 -9.42
CA CYS A 896 2.95 -27.48 -10.45
C CYS A 896 2.37 -26.18 -9.91
N GLY A 897 1.73 -26.22 -8.74
CA GLY A 897 1.12 -25.03 -8.14
C GLY A 897 2.16 -23.95 -7.78
N MET A 898 3.38 -24.34 -7.41
CA MET A 898 4.49 -23.40 -7.18
C MET A 898 4.94 -22.67 -8.46
N GLU A 899 4.78 -23.30 -9.62
CA GLU A 899 4.97 -22.68 -10.95
C GLU A 899 3.73 -21.92 -11.45
N GLY A 900 2.66 -21.85 -10.65
CA GLY A 900 1.41 -21.19 -11.02
C GLY A 900 0.47 -22.05 -11.89
N ILE A 901 0.80 -23.32 -12.07
CA ILE A 901 0.01 -24.28 -12.85
C ILE A 901 -1.01 -24.95 -11.93
N GLN A 902 -2.29 -24.85 -12.28
CA GLN A 902 -3.36 -25.43 -11.48
C GLN A 902 -3.35 -26.95 -11.65
N ALA A 903 -3.03 -27.65 -10.55
CA ALA A 903 -3.03 -29.11 -10.46
C ALA A 903 -3.85 -29.54 -9.24
N LEU A 904 -4.55 -30.66 -9.35
CA LEU A 904 -5.38 -31.26 -8.30
C LEU A 904 -4.82 -32.63 -7.94
N PHE A 905 -4.76 -32.91 -6.63
CA PHE A 905 -4.54 -34.27 -6.13
C PHE A 905 -5.85 -35.09 -6.21
N ILE A 906 -5.81 -36.24 -6.90
CA ILE A 906 -6.96 -37.14 -7.06
C ILE A 906 -6.64 -38.49 -6.42
N SER A 907 -7.62 -39.06 -5.72
CA SER A 907 -7.55 -40.43 -5.18
C SER A 907 -8.78 -41.23 -5.61
N GLY A 908 -8.62 -42.53 -5.85
CA GLY A 908 -9.68 -43.37 -6.36
C GLY A 908 -9.28 -44.83 -6.56
N ALA A 909 -10.09 -45.57 -7.31
CA ALA A 909 -9.81 -46.94 -7.74
C ALA A 909 -9.30 -46.96 -9.19
N THR A 910 -8.37 -47.85 -9.49
CA THR A 910 -7.84 -48.10 -10.85
C THR A 910 -8.71 -49.03 -11.67
N ASP A 911 -9.47 -49.91 -11.01
CA ASP A 911 -10.52 -50.74 -11.60
C ASP A 911 -11.79 -50.68 -10.75
N LYS A 912 -12.77 -49.93 -11.25
CA LYS A 912 -14.08 -49.73 -10.61
C LYS A 912 -14.91 -50.99 -10.43
N LEU A 913 -14.55 -52.09 -11.09
CA LEU A 913 -15.24 -53.38 -10.99
C LEU A 913 -14.49 -54.39 -10.10
N SER A 914 -13.25 -54.08 -9.70
CA SER A 914 -12.44 -54.97 -8.87
C SER A 914 -12.74 -54.77 -7.38
N PRO A 915 -13.25 -55.79 -6.67
CA PRO A 915 -13.43 -55.72 -5.22
C PRO A 915 -12.10 -55.79 -4.44
N ASP A 916 -11.00 -56.13 -5.12
CA ASP A 916 -9.66 -56.26 -4.56
C ASP A 916 -8.77 -55.02 -4.84
N ASP A 917 -9.32 -53.95 -5.42
CA ASP A 917 -8.59 -52.70 -5.66
C ASP A 917 -8.17 -52.06 -4.32
N THR A 918 -6.88 -51.80 -4.15
CA THR A 918 -6.28 -51.27 -2.92
C THR A 918 -6.28 -49.74 -2.85
N GLY A 919 -6.84 -49.06 -3.85
CA GLY A 919 -6.80 -47.61 -4.01
C GLY A 919 -5.54 -47.12 -4.72
N HIS A 920 -5.64 -45.96 -5.37
CA HIS A 920 -4.57 -45.29 -6.11
C HIS A 920 -4.73 -43.77 -6.09
N ALA A 921 -3.66 -43.04 -6.41
CA ALA A 921 -3.66 -41.59 -6.50
C ALA A 921 -2.93 -41.09 -7.76
N TRP A 922 -3.48 -40.04 -8.36
CA TRP A 922 -2.97 -39.40 -9.58
C TRP A 922 -3.31 -37.90 -9.57
N ASN A 923 -3.01 -37.18 -10.64
CA ASN A 923 -3.25 -35.75 -10.76
C ASN A 923 -4.16 -35.40 -11.92
N LYS A 924 -4.90 -34.30 -11.79
CA LYS A 924 -5.46 -33.56 -12.92
C LYS A 924 -4.81 -32.18 -13.00
N VAL A 925 -4.50 -31.71 -14.20
CA VAL A 925 -3.78 -30.45 -14.44
C VAL A 925 -4.54 -29.64 -15.48
N TYR A 926 -4.60 -28.31 -15.27
CA TYR A 926 -5.28 -27.38 -16.15
C TYR A 926 -4.28 -26.53 -16.93
N ILE A 927 -4.02 -26.92 -18.17
CA ILE A 927 -2.99 -26.30 -19.03
C ILE A 927 -3.48 -26.14 -20.46
N ASP A 928 -2.85 -25.20 -21.18
CA ASP A 928 -2.91 -25.12 -22.63
C ASP A 928 -1.80 -26.05 -23.16
N PHE A 929 -2.19 -27.25 -23.59
CA PHE A 929 -1.24 -28.30 -23.98
C PHE A 929 -0.87 -28.25 -25.46
N ASP A 930 -1.73 -27.67 -26.32
CA ASP A 930 -1.56 -27.62 -27.77
C ASP A 930 -1.29 -26.21 -28.33
N PHE A 931 -1.20 -25.22 -27.44
CA PHE A 931 -0.83 -23.83 -27.70
C PHE A 931 -1.88 -23.05 -28.51
N ASP A 932 -3.15 -23.44 -28.40
CA ASP A 932 -4.27 -22.76 -29.07
C ASP A 932 -4.84 -21.56 -28.28
N GLY A 933 -4.37 -21.36 -27.04
CA GLY A 933 -4.80 -20.31 -26.12
C GLY A 933 -5.95 -20.72 -25.19
N THR A 934 -6.45 -21.95 -25.31
CA THR A 934 -7.47 -22.57 -24.45
C THR A 934 -6.79 -23.52 -23.47
N LYS A 935 -7.35 -23.65 -22.26
CA LYS A 935 -6.84 -24.59 -21.25
C LYS A 935 -7.81 -25.73 -21.04
N GLU A 936 -7.28 -26.94 -20.89
CA GLU A 936 -8.03 -28.18 -20.70
C GLU A 936 -7.59 -28.90 -19.42
N TRP A 937 -8.50 -29.69 -18.86
CA TRP A 937 -8.19 -30.63 -17.81
C TRP A 937 -7.63 -31.92 -18.39
N LEU A 938 -6.42 -32.29 -17.97
CA LEU A 938 -5.71 -33.49 -18.38
C LEU A 938 -5.20 -34.26 -17.18
N THR A 939 -5.13 -35.57 -17.29
CA THR A 939 -4.65 -36.44 -16.21
C THR A 939 -3.16 -36.73 -16.37
N VAL A 940 -2.44 -36.73 -15.24
CA VAL A 940 -1.04 -37.16 -15.12
C VAL A 940 -0.93 -38.21 -14.02
N ASP A 941 -0.28 -39.34 -14.29
CA ASP A 941 -0.03 -40.40 -13.29
C ASP A 941 1.44 -40.81 -13.27
N CYS A 942 2.24 -40.04 -12.53
CA CYS A 942 3.68 -40.29 -12.39
C CYS A 942 3.99 -41.70 -11.86
N THR A 943 3.08 -42.32 -11.11
CA THR A 943 3.32 -43.65 -10.52
C THR A 943 3.19 -44.73 -11.58
N PHE A 944 2.19 -44.64 -12.45
CA PHE A 944 2.04 -45.60 -13.54
C PHE A 944 3.09 -45.41 -14.63
N ASP A 945 3.66 -44.21 -14.71
CA ASP A 945 4.81 -43.89 -15.55
C ASP A 945 6.17 -44.29 -14.93
N ASP A 946 6.22 -44.74 -13.66
CA ASP A 946 7.38 -45.37 -13.03
C ASP A 946 7.33 -46.90 -13.18
N VAL A 947 7.77 -47.41 -14.33
CA VAL A 947 7.54 -48.79 -14.75
C VAL A 947 8.59 -49.75 -14.19
N GLY A 948 8.16 -50.66 -13.32
CA GLY A 948 8.98 -51.77 -12.84
C GLY A 948 9.28 -52.83 -13.92
N THR A 949 10.54 -53.23 -14.06
CA THR A 949 11.00 -54.26 -15.02
C THR A 949 11.99 -55.24 -14.44
N ILE A 950 12.24 -56.33 -15.17
CA ILE A 950 13.29 -57.30 -14.85
C ILE A 950 14.24 -57.40 -16.05
N LEU A 951 15.50 -57.04 -15.85
CA LEU A 951 16.55 -57.18 -16.84
C LEU A 951 17.67 -58.07 -16.29
N ASN A 952 17.96 -59.19 -16.96
CA ASN A 952 18.96 -60.18 -16.53
C ASN A 952 18.78 -60.66 -15.08
N GLY A 953 17.53 -60.75 -14.61
CA GLY A 953 17.18 -61.19 -13.25
C GLY A 953 17.31 -60.13 -12.15
N VAL A 954 17.63 -58.87 -12.51
CA VAL A 954 17.65 -57.72 -11.59
C VAL A 954 16.43 -56.84 -11.86
N LYS A 955 15.75 -56.39 -10.80
CA LYS A 955 14.60 -55.48 -10.90
C LYS A 955 15.12 -54.05 -11.12
N TYR A 956 14.52 -53.33 -12.06
CA TYR A 956 14.80 -51.91 -12.31
C TYR A 956 13.50 -51.12 -12.40
N GLU A 957 13.59 -49.83 -12.16
CA GLU A 957 12.54 -48.83 -12.46
C GLU A 957 12.95 -48.04 -13.70
N VAL A 958 11.98 -47.76 -14.58
CA VAL A 958 12.17 -47.06 -15.86
C VAL A 958 11.01 -46.11 -16.12
N MET A 959 11.35 -44.87 -16.44
CA MET A 959 10.38 -43.81 -16.76
C MET A 959 9.55 -44.10 -18.02
N SER A 960 8.33 -43.57 -18.03
CA SER A 960 7.40 -43.56 -19.15
C SER A 960 6.61 -42.26 -19.22
N HIS A 961 5.90 -42.07 -20.32
CA HIS A 961 4.98 -40.95 -20.53
C HIS A 961 3.61 -41.43 -21.03
N GLU A 962 3.27 -42.70 -20.75
CA GLU A 962 2.01 -43.30 -21.18
C GLU A 962 0.82 -42.68 -20.45
N TYR A 963 1.01 -42.28 -19.20
CA TYR A 963 0.00 -41.63 -18.40
C TYR A 963 0.26 -40.13 -18.20
N PHE A 964 1.15 -39.55 -19.00
CA PHE A 964 1.38 -38.11 -19.04
C PHE A 964 0.41 -37.42 -20.02
N MET A 965 -0.40 -36.50 -19.48
CA MET A 965 -1.36 -35.66 -20.22
C MET A 965 -2.44 -36.45 -20.97
N ILE A 966 -3.00 -37.48 -20.33
CA ILE A 966 -4.09 -38.28 -20.93
C ILE A 966 -5.47 -37.67 -20.65
N PRO A 967 -6.41 -37.75 -21.61
CA PRO A 967 -7.79 -37.37 -21.36
C PRO A 967 -8.55 -38.45 -20.59
N ASP A 968 -9.69 -38.07 -20.00
CA ASP A 968 -10.51 -38.97 -19.16
C ASP A 968 -11.02 -40.21 -19.91
N SER A 969 -11.10 -40.16 -21.25
CA SER A 969 -11.46 -41.31 -22.09
C SER A 969 -10.49 -42.50 -21.93
N TYR A 970 -9.22 -42.24 -21.59
CA TYR A 970 -8.21 -43.25 -21.28
C TYR A 970 -8.40 -43.90 -19.90
N LEU A 971 -9.21 -43.29 -19.04
CA LEU A 971 -9.41 -43.69 -17.63
C LEU A 971 -10.77 -44.36 -17.39
N SER A 972 -11.44 -44.83 -18.44
CA SER A 972 -12.79 -45.42 -18.38
C SER A 972 -12.99 -46.55 -17.35
N ALA A 973 -11.92 -47.24 -16.96
CA ALA A 973 -11.90 -48.27 -15.92
C ALA A 973 -11.74 -47.73 -14.49
N ARG A 974 -11.24 -46.50 -14.30
CA ARG A 974 -11.00 -45.88 -12.99
C ARG A 974 -12.28 -45.28 -12.40
N MET A 975 -12.27 -45.06 -11.08
CA MET A 975 -13.31 -44.34 -10.33
C MET A 975 -12.65 -43.37 -9.36
N GLU A 976 -13.11 -42.12 -9.34
CA GLU A 976 -12.62 -41.09 -8.42
C GLU A 976 -13.44 -41.10 -7.12
N ASN A 977 -12.80 -40.89 -5.96
CA ASN A 977 -13.49 -40.84 -4.66
C ASN A 977 -14.34 -39.58 -4.47
N SER A 978 -14.13 -38.57 -5.32
CA SER A 978 -14.74 -37.25 -5.25
C SER A 978 -14.99 -36.73 -6.66
N GLU A 979 -15.98 -35.86 -6.84
CA GLU A 979 -16.17 -35.16 -8.11
C GLU A 979 -14.95 -34.31 -8.45
N SER A 980 -14.46 -34.44 -9.68
CA SER A 980 -13.37 -33.62 -10.22
C SER A 980 -13.70 -33.12 -11.64
N PRO A 981 -13.01 -32.08 -12.13
CA PRO A 981 -13.21 -31.57 -13.48
C PRO A 981 -12.91 -32.64 -14.55
N THR A 982 -13.67 -32.62 -15.65
CA THR A 982 -13.53 -33.59 -16.75
C THR A 982 -12.77 -33.02 -17.93
N SER A 983 -12.01 -33.86 -18.63
CA SER A 983 -11.36 -33.47 -19.89
C SER A 983 -12.37 -33.22 -21.02
N THR A 984 -12.08 -32.24 -21.88
CA THR A 984 -12.89 -31.88 -23.06
C THR A 984 -12.29 -32.36 -24.39
N VAL A 985 -11.12 -33.00 -24.34
CA VAL A 985 -10.36 -33.47 -25.51
C VAL A 985 -10.19 -34.98 -25.49
N ASP A 986 -9.86 -35.58 -26.64
CA ASP A 986 -9.73 -37.03 -26.79
C ASP A 986 -8.31 -37.49 -27.19
N ASN A 987 -7.37 -36.57 -27.44
CA ASN A 987 -6.07 -36.85 -28.07
C ASN A 987 -4.91 -35.97 -27.54
N ALA A 988 -4.68 -35.98 -26.22
CA ALA A 988 -3.68 -35.12 -25.56
C ALA A 988 -2.42 -35.85 -25.05
N ASN A 989 -2.39 -37.19 -25.16
CA ASN A 989 -1.30 -37.99 -24.62
C ASN A 989 0.08 -37.56 -25.17
N TYR A 990 1.13 -37.68 -24.35
CA TYR A 990 2.51 -37.35 -24.75
C TYR A 990 2.90 -37.86 -26.14
N TYR A 991 2.59 -39.11 -26.47
CA TYR A 991 2.99 -39.72 -27.75
C TYR A 991 2.18 -39.20 -28.95
N ASP A 992 0.97 -38.68 -28.71
CA ASP A 992 0.15 -38.03 -29.74
C ASP A 992 0.71 -36.64 -30.09
N MET A 993 1.22 -35.94 -29.06
CA MET A 993 1.84 -34.62 -29.16
C MET A 993 3.30 -34.66 -29.62
N THR A 994 4.02 -35.75 -29.33
CA THR A 994 5.41 -35.92 -29.73
C THR A 994 5.51 -36.08 -31.25
N LYS A 995 6.32 -35.25 -31.90
CA LYS A 995 6.56 -35.30 -33.34
C LYS A 995 8.05 -35.46 -33.68
N TYR A 996 8.33 -36.40 -34.58
CA TYR A 996 9.66 -36.66 -35.15
C TYR A 996 9.72 -36.13 -36.59
N GLY A 997 9.71 -34.81 -36.72
CA GLY A 997 9.36 -34.11 -37.96
C GLY A 997 7.84 -34.07 -38.14
N ASN A 998 7.30 -34.62 -39.24
CA ASN A 998 5.85 -34.71 -39.47
C ASN A 998 5.24 -36.05 -38.98
N LEU A 999 6.02 -36.91 -38.32
CA LEU A 999 5.60 -38.25 -37.88
C LEU A 999 5.27 -38.24 -36.40
N SER A 1000 4.19 -38.91 -36.01
CA SER A 1000 3.76 -39.04 -34.62
C SER A 1000 4.67 -39.98 -33.82
N GLY A 1001 4.80 -39.75 -32.51
CA GLY A 1001 5.43 -40.67 -31.56
C GLY A 1001 4.60 -41.93 -31.33
N ARG A 1002 3.28 -41.86 -31.57
CA ARG A 1002 2.40 -43.02 -31.71
C ARG A 1002 2.50 -43.61 -33.12
N VAL A 1003 2.99 -44.84 -33.21
CA VAL A 1003 3.29 -45.54 -34.46
C VAL A 1003 2.17 -46.51 -34.80
N GLU A 1004 1.42 -46.21 -35.86
CA GLU A 1004 0.23 -46.97 -36.28
C GLU A 1004 0.51 -47.98 -37.39
N ASN A 1005 1.66 -47.85 -38.07
CA ASN A 1005 2.04 -48.73 -39.17
C ASN A 1005 3.57 -48.87 -39.32
N LEU A 1006 3.99 -49.91 -40.03
CA LEU A 1006 5.40 -50.25 -40.21
C LEU A 1006 6.20 -49.18 -40.98
N ILE A 1007 5.57 -48.45 -41.92
CA ILE A 1007 6.25 -47.43 -42.72
C ILE A 1007 6.69 -46.26 -41.84
N GLN A 1008 5.79 -45.81 -40.95
CA GLN A 1008 6.10 -44.76 -39.97
C GLN A 1008 7.25 -45.19 -39.06
N PHE A 1009 7.19 -46.44 -38.55
CA PHE A 1009 8.24 -47.02 -37.72
C PHE A 1009 9.62 -46.99 -38.41
N GLU A 1010 9.70 -47.56 -39.62
CA GLU A 1010 10.93 -47.63 -40.41
C GLU A 1010 11.48 -46.24 -40.75
N THR A 1011 10.60 -45.27 -40.98
CA THR A 1011 11.02 -43.90 -41.28
C THR A 1011 11.66 -43.24 -40.07
N ILE A 1012 11.08 -43.37 -38.88
CA ILE A 1012 11.67 -42.84 -37.64
C ILE A 1012 13.02 -43.53 -37.36
N VAL A 1013 13.08 -44.85 -37.49
CA VAL A 1013 14.33 -45.62 -37.32
C VAL A 1013 15.42 -45.17 -38.30
N ASN A 1014 15.07 -44.90 -39.56
CA ASN A 1014 16.03 -44.40 -40.55
C ASN A 1014 16.55 -43.02 -40.19
N LYS A 1015 15.69 -42.11 -39.73
CA LYS A 1015 16.11 -40.78 -39.25
C LYS A 1015 17.06 -40.86 -38.06
N ILE A 1016 16.84 -41.81 -37.16
CA ILE A 1016 17.77 -42.08 -36.06
C ILE A 1016 19.11 -42.58 -36.61
N LYS A 1017 19.10 -43.53 -37.56
CA LYS A 1017 20.33 -44.06 -38.19
C LYS A 1017 21.12 -43.02 -38.97
N THR A 1018 20.45 -42.05 -39.59
CA THR A 1018 21.10 -40.95 -40.33
C THR A 1018 21.56 -39.82 -39.43
N GLY A 1019 21.25 -39.86 -38.13
CA GLY A 1019 21.57 -38.80 -37.17
C GLY A 1019 20.66 -37.57 -37.29
N GLU A 1020 19.53 -37.66 -38.01
CA GLU A 1020 18.52 -36.60 -38.07
C GLU A 1020 17.73 -36.47 -36.76
N ILE A 1021 17.66 -37.55 -35.99
CA ILE A 1021 17.04 -37.61 -34.67
C ILE A 1021 18.04 -38.25 -33.71
N GLU A 1022 18.43 -37.54 -32.67
CA GLU A 1022 19.37 -38.03 -31.66
C GLU A 1022 18.72 -39.02 -30.69
N PHE A 1023 17.43 -38.83 -30.39
CA PHE A 1023 16.69 -39.63 -29.43
C PHE A 1023 15.22 -39.76 -29.84
N ALA A 1024 14.64 -40.96 -29.65
CA ALA A 1024 13.20 -41.17 -29.82
C ALA A 1024 12.64 -42.18 -28.83
N GLU A 1025 11.54 -41.79 -28.19
CA GLU A 1025 10.61 -42.66 -27.47
C GLU A 1025 9.32 -42.83 -28.28
N LEU A 1026 8.92 -44.08 -28.53
CA LEU A 1026 7.78 -44.44 -29.37
C LEU A 1026 6.84 -45.42 -28.66
N ILE A 1027 5.54 -45.24 -28.88
CA ILE A 1027 4.52 -46.26 -28.60
C ILE A 1027 4.04 -46.83 -29.93
N VAL A 1028 4.13 -48.15 -30.09
CA VAL A 1028 3.79 -48.84 -31.34
C VAL A 1028 2.53 -49.68 -31.15
N ASP A 1029 1.53 -49.46 -31.99
CA ASP A 1029 0.29 -50.23 -31.98
C ASP A 1029 0.59 -51.73 -32.08
N LYS A 1030 0.00 -52.58 -31.23
CA LYS A 1030 0.15 -54.06 -31.28
C LYS A 1030 -0.08 -54.67 -32.66
N ASN A 1031 -0.87 -54.01 -33.52
CA ASN A 1031 -1.17 -54.49 -34.85
C ASN A 1031 0.02 -54.35 -35.82
N VAL A 1032 1.08 -53.62 -35.42
CA VAL A 1032 2.32 -53.46 -36.19
C VAL A 1032 3.29 -54.59 -35.85
N SER A 1033 3.48 -55.50 -36.80
CA SER A 1033 4.46 -56.59 -36.66
C SER A 1033 5.89 -56.10 -36.97
N ILE A 1034 6.75 -56.01 -35.96
CA ILE A 1034 8.16 -55.61 -36.10
C ILE A 1034 9.05 -56.87 -36.11
N TYR A 1035 9.86 -57.06 -37.16
CA TYR A 1035 10.79 -58.20 -37.29
C TYR A 1035 12.25 -57.72 -37.33
N SER A 1036 13.03 -58.08 -36.30
CA SER A 1036 14.47 -57.82 -36.14
C SER A 1036 14.91 -56.35 -36.29
N LEU A 1037 15.25 -55.73 -35.17
CA LEU A 1037 15.76 -54.37 -35.13
C LEU A 1037 17.27 -54.36 -35.41
N GLY A 1038 17.68 -54.11 -36.65
CA GLY A 1038 19.09 -54.03 -37.05
C GLY A 1038 19.79 -52.75 -36.58
N VAL A 1039 19.74 -52.44 -35.28
CA VAL A 1039 20.32 -51.22 -34.67
C VAL A 1039 21.20 -51.64 -33.48
N SER A 1040 22.39 -51.05 -33.36
CA SER A 1040 23.45 -51.49 -32.44
C SER A 1040 23.26 -51.10 -30.97
N SER A 1041 22.31 -50.23 -30.65
CA SER A 1041 22.04 -49.74 -29.29
C SER A 1041 20.54 -49.49 -29.09
N ILE A 1042 19.77 -50.58 -28.98
CA ILE A 1042 18.38 -50.50 -28.52
C ILE A 1042 18.34 -51.00 -27.10
N SER A 1043 17.78 -50.19 -26.22
CA SER A 1043 17.47 -50.61 -24.86
C SER A 1043 15.96 -50.63 -24.72
N PHE A 1044 15.44 -51.80 -24.39
CA PHE A 1044 14.08 -52.11 -23.92
C PHE A 1044 12.95 -52.22 -24.95
N THR A 1045 12.27 -53.37 -24.87
CA THR A 1045 10.90 -53.59 -25.34
C THR A 1045 10.12 -54.07 -24.12
N TYR A 1046 9.06 -53.34 -23.75
CA TYR A 1046 8.10 -53.78 -22.74
C TYR A 1046 6.85 -54.31 -23.43
N ASP A 1047 6.32 -55.42 -22.94
CA ASP A 1047 5.00 -55.94 -23.32
C ASP A 1047 4.06 -55.79 -22.13
N PHE A 1048 3.08 -54.92 -22.27
CA PHE A 1048 1.93 -54.85 -21.37
C PHE A 1048 0.64 -55.00 -22.19
N ASN A 1049 0.39 -56.19 -22.72
CA ASN A 1049 -0.91 -56.70 -23.18
C ASN A 1049 -1.66 -55.89 -24.27
N LYS A 1050 -1.20 -54.72 -24.74
CA LYS A 1050 -1.89 -53.93 -25.77
C LYS A 1050 -1.03 -53.18 -26.80
N ASP A 1051 0.21 -52.77 -26.53
CA ASP A 1051 1.13 -52.04 -27.47
C ASP A 1051 2.61 -52.30 -27.12
N TYR A 1052 3.56 -52.01 -28.03
CA TYR A 1052 5.01 -52.11 -27.78
C TYR A 1052 5.64 -50.74 -27.55
N LYS A 1053 6.32 -50.57 -26.42
CA LYS A 1053 7.14 -49.37 -26.14
C LYS A 1053 8.59 -49.58 -26.56
N LEU A 1054 9.16 -48.62 -27.30
CA LEU A 1054 10.53 -48.68 -27.80
C LEU A 1054 11.30 -47.39 -27.50
N VAL A 1055 12.49 -47.53 -26.91
CA VAL A 1055 13.42 -46.42 -26.64
C VAL A 1055 14.69 -46.59 -27.47
N PHE A 1056 15.03 -45.57 -28.25
CA PHE A 1056 16.23 -45.56 -29.09
C PHE A 1056 17.27 -44.58 -28.53
N LEU A 1057 18.45 -45.10 -28.19
CA LEU A 1057 19.59 -44.31 -27.74
C LEU A 1057 20.71 -44.45 -28.78
N TYR A 1058 21.09 -43.37 -29.44
CA TYR A 1058 22.27 -43.35 -30.30
C TYR A 1058 23.47 -42.80 -29.51
N ASN A 1059 24.58 -43.54 -29.47
CA ASN A 1059 25.87 -43.13 -28.88
C ASN A 1059 26.76 -42.50 -29.95
#